data_AF-A0A9D0IJ82-F1
#
_entry.id   AF-A0A9D0IJ82-F1
#
_cell.length_a   1.000
_cell.length_b   1.000
_cell.length_c   1.000
_cell.angle_alpha   90.00
_cell.angle_beta   90.00
_cell.angle_gamma   90.00
#
_symmetry.space_group_name_H-M   'P 1'
#
loop_
_entity.id
_entity.type
_entity.pdbx_description
1 polymer ?
#
loop_
_entity_poly.entity_id
_entity_poly.type
_entity_poly.pdbx_seq_one_letter_code
_entity_poly.pdbx_strand_id
1 'polypeptide(L)'
;MTPWYKSSLTGRALIILSSALLSAVLLYRSLWPTPSVEHGTLNVDLVLSSLQLDKPVLFDQEVRPVLERRCVVCHGCYDAPCQLKLSSIEGLQRGASNEPVYNPARISPMQPTRLFVDAASTAEWRTRGFYPVLNENGRSPGNNLENSVLYHLLQLKQQHPQPESGRLPDSFTLELNREQTCPKLGSIQDFSRDHPLWGMPYAMPNLPEQEYRTLVSWLAQGAPAPAPPGPSAGLLPRVEKWERFLNRRSNRQQLVSRYLYEHLYHAHIHFDGSPPGEFYRLVRSTSPPGQAIDEIPTVRPYDDPGAAPFYYRLLRYHPSIVVKNHIVYTFSPQRLERYRELFLEPDYEVSTLPSYRPELASNPFRTFIDLPLKSRYRFLLDDARFFIEGFVKGPVCRDQVALSVIEDRFWVLFFDPEQKVFTNDASFIGAMADDLQLPADRRSTLNLLSIWTDYWQRQRRYMASKQALFEKINTHDIRHAMSFIWDGDGDNPNAALTVFRHFDSGSVAWGLVGAAPETTWIIDYPLFERIHYLLVAGFNVYGNVVHQVNTRIYMDFLRMEGEDHFLVFLPAERRKAIRDAWYTGLRTGVEKFFSSPQDWLQVESVRGYRTDQPQQELYRYIAARIAAVAPLQEAMNRCGSR
;
A
#
# COMPACT_ATOMS: atom_id res chain seq x y z
N MET A 1 42.20 -82.75 23.64
CA MET A 1 41.30 -81.97 24.51
C MET A 1 40.48 -81.03 23.63
N THR A 2 39.21 -81.35 23.40
CA THR A 2 38.14 -80.39 23.09
C THR A 2 37.76 -79.62 24.36
N PRO A 3 36.83 -78.64 24.36
CA PRO A 3 36.37 -77.72 23.30
C PRO A 3 36.35 -76.23 23.79
N TRP A 4 35.69 -75.32 23.04
CA TRP A 4 34.62 -74.39 23.48
C TRP A 4 34.54 -73.18 22.53
N TYR A 5 33.59 -73.22 21.58
CA TYR A 5 33.14 -72.07 20.79
C TYR A 5 31.70 -71.76 21.22
N LYS A 6 31.51 -70.69 22.00
CA LYS A 6 30.19 -70.17 22.39
C LYS A 6 29.83 -69.00 21.46
N SER A 7 28.91 -69.25 20.54
CA SER A 7 28.17 -68.22 19.82
C SER A 7 26.93 -67.84 20.64
N SER A 8 26.97 -66.73 21.37
CA SER A 8 25.85 -66.33 22.24
C SER A 8 24.88 -65.41 21.51
N LEU A 9 23.76 -66.00 21.08
CA LEU A 9 22.36 -65.63 21.35
C LEU A 9 21.82 -64.20 21.10
N THR A 10 22.62 -63.12 21.07
CA THR A 10 22.09 -61.74 21.02
C THR A 10 21.67 -61.30 19.62
N GLY A 11 22.41 -61.69 18.57
CA GLY A 11 22.07 -61.34 17.19
C GLY A 11 20.82 -62.07 16.67
N ARG A 12 20.61 -63.33 17.08
CA ARG A 12 19.42 -64.10 16.68
C ARG A 12 18.16 -63.62 17.40
N ALA A 13 18.25 -63.20 18.66
CA ALA A 13 17.12 -62.63 19.37
C ALA A 13 16.64 -61.31 18.73
N LEU A 14 17.56 -60.45 18.28
CA LEU A 14 17.20 -59.17 17.63
C LEU A 14 16.49 -59.37 16.28
N ILE A 15 16.93 -60.35 15.49
CA ILE A 15 16.32 -60.66 14.18
C ILE A 15 14.94 -61.31 14.36
N ILE A 16 14.76 -62.14 15.39
CA ILE A 16 13.46 -62.76 15.70
C ILE A 16 12.48 -61.72 16.24
N LEU A 17 12.93 -60.77 17.08
CA LEU A 17 12.09 -59.67 17.57
C LEU A 17 11.67 -58.71 16.46
N SER A 18 12.58 -58.37 15.54
CA SER A 18 12.25 -57.47 14.42
C SER A 18 11.32 -58.13 13.39
N SER A 19 11.51 -59.42 13.10
CA SER A 19 10.58 -60.16 12.23
C SER A 19 9.23 -60.38 12.89
N ALA A 20 9.17 -60.70 14.19
CA ALA A 20 7.91 -60.80 14.93
C ALA A 20 7.16 -59.46 14.99
N LEU A 21 7.86 -58.33 15.17
CA LEU A 21 7.23 -57.00 15.11
C LEU A 21 6.70 -56.68 13.71
N LEU A 22 7.47 -56.99 12.65
CA LEU A 22 7.03 -56.74 11.27
C LEU A 22 5.82 -57.60 10.91
N SER A 23 5.82 -58.87 11.32
CA SER A 23 4.70 -59.79 11.15
C SER A 23 3.49 -59.36 11.97
N ALA A 24 3.66 -58.86 13.20
CA ALA A 24 2.58 -58.32 14.01
C ALA A 24 1.98 -57.04 13.41
N VAL A 25 2.81 -56.14 12.83
CA VAL A 25 2.33 -54.93 12.13
C VAL A 25 1.60 -55.28 10.83
N LEU A 26 2.07 -56.29 10.09
CA LEU A 26 1.40 -56.79 8.89
C LEU A 26 0.08 -57.50 9.22
N LEU A 27 0.03 -58.32 10.28
CA LEU A 27 -1.20 -58.93 10.77
C LEU A 27 -2.18 -57.92 11.36
N TYR A 28 -1.69 -56.89 12.05
CA TYR A 28 -2.48 -55.75 12.55
C TYR A 28 -3.17 -55.05 11.37
N ARG A 29 -2.44 -54.78 10.28
CA ARG A 29 -2.99 -54.19 9.04
C ARG A 29 -3.95 -55.10 8.28
N SER A 30 -3.80 -56.42 8.36
CA SER A 30 -4.70 -57.35 7.68
C SER A 30 -5.97 -57.65 8.46
N LEU A 31 -5.92 -57.62 9.81
CA LEU A 31 -7.05 -57.87 10.71
C LEU A 31 -7.87 -56.60 11.00
N TRP A 32 -7.24 -55.43 10.88
CA TRP A 32 -7.90 -54.13 10.92
C TRP A 32 -7.63 -53.40 9.60
N PRO A 33 -8.41 -53.67 8.54
CA PRO A 33 -8.40 -52.77 7.39
C PRO A 33 -8.67 -51.37 7.92
N THR A 34 -7.80 -50.41 7.58
CA THR A 34 -8.13 -49.00 7.73
C THR A 34 -9.54 -48.83 7.19
N PRO A 35 -10.51 -48.27 7.95
CA PRO A 35 -11.80 -47.99 7.36
C PRO A 35 -11.50 -47.15 6.12
N SER A 36 -11.81 -47.70 4.95
CA SER A 36 -11.98 -46.89 3.77
C SER A 36 -13.09 -45.93 4.17
N VAL A 37 -12.70 -44.74 4.62
CA VAL A 37 -13.59 -43.61 4.59
C VAL A 37 -13.90 -43.47 3.11
N GLU A 38 -15.01 -44.07 2.67
CA GLU A 38 -15.74 -43.59 1.52
C GLU A 38 -16.00 -42.12 1.83
N HIS A 39 -15.05 -41.28 1.43
CA HIS A 39 -15.26 -39.86 1.40
C HIS A 39 -16.45 -39.69 0.46
N GLY A 40 -17.60 -39.37 1.04
CA GLY A 40 -18.75 -38.88 0.31
C GLY A 40 -18.34 -37.60 -0.40
N THR A 41 -17.72 -37.76 -1.56
CA THR A 41 -17.88 -36.81 -2.65
C THR A 41 -19.38 -36.68 -2.79
N LEU A 42 -19.93 -35.55 -2.36
CA LEU A 42 -21.22 -35.09 -2.85
C LEU A 42 -21.13 -35.28 -4.37
N ASN A 43 -21.81 -36.30 -4.89
CA ASN A 43 -21.66 -36.70 -6.29
C ASN A 43 -21.86 -35.42 -7.11
N VAL A 44 -20.94 -35.12 -8.02
CA VAL A 44 -21.06 -33.93 -8.87
C VAL A 44 -22.45 -33.91 -9.51
N ASP A 45 -23.03 -35.06 -9.82
CA ASP A 45 -24.43 -35.21 -10.26
C ASP A 45 -25.47 -34.69 -9.25
N LEU A 46 -25.31 -35.00 -7.96
CA LEU A 46 -26.18 -34.49 -6.89
C LEU A 46 -26.04 -32.97 -6.77
N VAL A 47 -24.82 -32.44 -6.85
CA VAL A 47 -24.60 -31.00 -6.84
C VAL A 47 -25.28 -30.37 -8.05
N LEU A 48 -25.02 -30.86 -9.26
CA LEU A 48 -25.61 -30.37 -10.51
C LEU A 48 -27.14 -30.37 -10.46
N SER A 49 -27.77 -31.38 -9.86
CA SER A 49 -29.23 -31.45 -9.71
C SER A 49 -29.84 -30.33 -8.84
N SER A 50 -29.03 -29.68 -8.01
CA SER A 50 -29.43 -28.57 -7.13
C SER A 50 -29.10 -27.17 -7.68
N LEU A 51 -28.37 -27.09 -8.80
CA LEU A 51 -27.92 -25.83 -9.40
C LEU A 51 -28.93 -25.27 -10.40
N GLN A 52 -28.85 -23.96 -10.63
CA GLN A 52 -29.63 -23.28 -11.66
C GLN A 52 -28.81 -23.20 -12.94
N LEU A 53 -28.83 -24.26 -13.75
CA LEU A 53 -28.05 -24.34 -15.00
C LEU A 53 -28.78 -23.77 -16.23
N ASP A 54 -30.11 -23.70 -16.18
CA ASP A 54 -30.94 -23.26 -17.31
C ASP A 54 -30.99 -21.72 -17.47
N LYS A 55 -30.53 -20.98 -16.46
CA LYS A 55 -30.47 -19.51 -16.47
C LYS A 55 -29.01 -19.05 -16.34
N PRO A 56 -28.53 -18.15 -17.22
CA PRO A 56 -27.21 -17.55 -17.08
C PRO A 56 -27.06 -16.84 -15.73
N VAL A 57 -26.01 -17.18 -14.99
CA VAL A 57 -25.62 -16.46 -13.76
C VAL A 57 -24.76 -15.27 -14.14
N LEU A 58 -25.25 -14.06 -13.83
CA LEU A 58 -24.61 -12.81 -14.22
C LEU A 58 -23.51 -12.42 -13.23
N PHE A 59 -22.26 -12.32 -13.71
CA PHE A 59 -21.10 -12.05 -12.86
C PHE A 59 -21.28 -10.77 -12.02
N ASP A 60 -21.60 -9.64 -12.64
CA ASP A 60 -21.68 -8.35 -11.94
C ASP A 60 -22.84 -8.24 -10.95
N GLN A 61 -23.96 -8.93 -11.23
CA GLN A 61 -25.19 -8.81 -10.43
C GLN A 61 -25.29 -9.87 -9.34
N GLU A 62 -24.74 -11.07 -9.56
CA GLU A 62 -24.95 -12.23 -8.70
C GLU A 62 -23.63 -12.72 -8.07
N VAL A 63 -22.54 -12.82 -8.84
CA VAL A 63 -21.27 -13.41 -8.37
C VAL A 63 -20.41 -12.38 -7.63
N ARG A 64 -20.18 -11.22 -8.23
CA ARG A 64 -19.36 -10.13 -7.69
C ARG A 64 -19.81 -9.74 -6.28
N PRO A 65 -21.11 -9.55 -5.96
CA PRO A 65 -21.54 -9.23 -4.61
C PRO A 65 -21.23 -10.34 -3.57
N VAL A 66 -21.17 -11.60 -3.98
CA VAL A 66 -20.74 -12.70 -3.10
C VAL A 66 -19.23 -12.63 -2.87
N LEU A 67 -18.44 -12.48 -3.94
CA LEU A 67 -16.99 -12.36 -3.84
C LEU A 67 -16.59 -11.14 -3.00
N GLU A 68 -17.23 -9.99 -3.17
CA GLU A 68 -16.98 -8.76 -2.41
C GLU A 68 -17.20 -8.97 -0.91
N ARG A 69 -18.31 -9.60 -0.53
CA ARG A 69 -18.67 -9.82 0.88
C ARG A 69 -17.83 -10.89 1.56
N ARG A 70 -17.33 -11.89 0.81
CA ARG A 70 -16.76 -13.12 1.39
C ARG A 70 -15.27 -13.30 1.13
N CYS A 71 -14.76 -12.81 0.00
CA CYS A 71 -13.46 -13.22 -0.53
C CYS A 71 -12.51 -12.04 -0.79
N VAL A 72 -13.02 -10.92 -1.31
CA VAL A 72 -12.22 -9.74 -1.72
C VAL A 72 -11.51 -9.08 -0.54
N VAL A 73 -12.04 -9.21 0.68
CA VAL A 73 -11.35 -8.72 1.89
C VAL A 73 -9.94 -9.31 2.04
N CYS A 74 -9.78 -10.61 1.72
CA CYS A 74 -8.49 -11.31 1.72
C CYS A 74 -7.79 -11.23 0.36
N HIS A 75 -8.53 -11.24 -0.74
CA HIS A 75 -8.03 -11.38 -2.10
C HIS A 75 -8.02 -10.09 -2.94
N GLY A 76 -8.19 -8.93 -2.31
CA GLY A 76 -8.32 -7.64 -3.00
C GLY A 76 -7.00 -6.95 -3.32
N CYS A 77 -5.93 -7.26 -2.59
CA CYS A 77 -4.70 -6.45 -2.59
C CYS A 77 -3.43 -7.31 -2.72
N TYR A 78 -2.22 -6.73 -2.74
CA TYR A 78 -0.96 -7.48 -2.99
C TYR A 78 -0.62 -8.51 -1.90
N ASP A 79 -1.33 -8.44 -0.77
CA ASP A 79 -1.31 -9.40 0.33
C ASP A 79 -2.20 -10.63 0.07
N ALA A 80 -2.88 -10.68 -1.08
CA ALA A 80 -3.72 -11.79 -1.47
C ALA A 80 -2.94 -13.12 -1.41
N PRO A 81 -3.44 -14.14 -0.69
CA PRO A 81 -2.82 -15.46 -0.65
C PRO A 81 -2.63 -16.01 -2.06
N CYS A 82 -1.43 -16.53 -2.33
CA CYS A 82 -1.04 -17.08 -3.62
C CYS A 82 -1.24 -16.09 -4.79
N GLN A 83 -1.13 -14.79 -4.52
CA GLN A 83 -1.45 -13.70 -5.45
C GLN A 83 -2.84 -13.81 -6.12
N LEU A 84 -3.76 -14.63 -5.60
CA LEU A 84 -5.05 -14.86 -6.23
C LEU A 84 -5.94 -13.63 -6.03
N LYS A 85 -6.28 -12.92 -7.10
CA LYS A 85 -7.11 -11.72 -7.03
C LYS A 85 -8.55 -12.05 -7.36
N LEU A 86 -9.47 -11.71 -6.46
CA LEU A 86 -10.91 -11.99 -6.63
C LEU A 86 -11.75 -10.73 -6.79
N SER A 87 -11.09 -9.56 -6.91
CA SER A 87 -11.74 -8.26 -7.12
C SER A 87 -12.19 -8.05 -8.57
N SER A 88 -11.85 -8.94 -9.50
CA SER A 88 -12.32 -8.88 -10.89
C SER A 88 -12.26 -10.27 -11.54
N ILE A 89 -12.93 -10.42 -12.69
CA ILE A 89 -12.92 -11.65 -13.46
C ILE A 89 -11.54 -11.95 -14.05
N GLU A 90 -10.79 -10.92 -14.43
CA GLU A 90 -9.42 -11.05 -14.94
C GLU A 90 -8.47 -11.53 -13.85
N GLY A 91 -8.71 -11.18 -12.59
CA GLY A 91 -7.98 -11.72 -11.44
C GLY A 91 -8.20 -13.23 -11.27
N LEU A 92 -9.46 -13.68 -11.39
CA LEU A 92 -9.84 -15.09 -11.38
C LEU A 92 -9.22 -15.86 -12.56
N GLN A 93 -9.25 -15.28 -13.76
CA GLN A 93 -8.69 -15.87 -14.99
C GLN A 93 -7.16 -15.91 -14.95
N ARG A 94 -6.50 -14.89 -14.42
CA ARG A 94 -5.05 -14.91 -14.15
C ARG A 94 -4.70 -16.10 -13.28
N GLY A 95 -5.51 -16.38 -12.25
CA GLY A 95 -5.31 -17.49 -11.33
C GLY A 95 -4.31 -17.18 -10.22
N ALA A 96 -3.62 -18.20 -9.73
CA ALA A 96 -2.76 -18.13 -8.56
C ALA A 96 -1.28 -18.33 -8.92
N SER A 97 -0.39 -17.84 -8.04
CA SER A 97 1.05 -18.04 -8.06
C SER A 97 1.55 -18.22 -6.63
N ASN A 98 2.49 -19.13 -6.42
CA ASN A 98 3.12 -19.34 -5.11
C ASN A 98 4.24 -18.34 -4.80
N GLU A 99 4.55 -17.41 -5.71
CA GLU A 99 5.56 -16.39 -5.45
C GLU A 99 4.98 -15.30 -4.53
N PRO A 100 5.55 -15.04 -3.34
CA PRO A 100 5.05 -13.99 -2.47
C PRO A 100 5.42 -12.61 -3.02
N VAL A 101 4.48 -11.66 -3.11
CA VAL A 101 4.82 -10.27 -3.49
C VAL A 101 5.62 -9.61 -2.38
N TYR A 102 5.09 -9.66 -1.15
CA TYR A 102 5.78 -9.19 0.06
C TYR A 102 6.82 -10.23 0.51
N ASN A 103 8.09 -10.00 0.16
CA ASN A 103 9.20 -10.82 0.60
C ASN A 103 10.40 -9.95 1.01
N PRO A 104 10.54 -9.62 2.32
CA PRO A 104 11.62 -8.75 2.79
C PRO A 104 13.00 -9.42 2.72
N ALA A 105 13.09 -10.73 2.50
CA ALA A 105 14.36 -11.45 2.38
C ALA A 105 14.88 -11.52 0.92
N ARG A 106 14.15 -10.95 -0.04
CA ARG A 106 14.46 -11.10 -1.47
C ARG A 106 15.72 -10.34 -1.86
N ILE A 107 16.70 -11.02 -2.45
CA ILE A 107 17.99 -10.45 -2.87
C ILE A 107 17.88 -9.66 -4.19
N SER A 108 17.16 -10.21 -5.17
CA SER A 108 16.96 -9.59 -6.49
C SER A 108 15.49 -9.21 -6.69
N PRO A 109 15.15 -8.07 -7.27
CA PRO A 109 13.75 -7.71 -7.53
C PRO A 109 13.00 -8.80 -8.30
N MET A 110 11.72 -8.98 -8.02
CA MET A 110 10.86 -9.82 -8.87
C MET A 110 10.27 -9.00 -10.03
N GLN A 111 9.87 -9.69 -11.09
CA GLN A 111 9.08 -9.05 -12.14
C GLN A 111 7.71 -8.65 -11.57
N PRO A 112 7.22 -7.42 -11.86
CA PRO A 112 5.89 -7.00 -11.45
C PRO A 112 4.80 -7.92 -11.99
N THR A 113 3.77 -8.12 -11.16
CA THR A 113 2.60 -8.97 -11.44
C THR A 113 1.29 -8.22 -11.20
N ARG A 114 1.25 -6.93 -11.53
CA ARG A 114 0.09 -6.06 -11.42
C ARG A 114 -0.95 -6.49 -12.46
N LEU A 115 -2.16 -6.74 -11.98
CA LEU A 115 -3.30 -7.05 -12.84
C LEU A 115 -3.55 -5.87 -13.79
N PHE A 116 -3.94 -6.14 -15.03
CA PHE A 116 -4.19 -5.15 -16.11
C PHE A 116 -2.98 -4.41 -16.67
N VAL A 117 -1.79 -4.59 -16.11
CA VAL A 117 -0.60 -3.80 -16.49
C VAL A 117 0.50 -4.71 -17.03
N ASP A 118 0.87 -5.76 -16.29
CA ASP A 118 2.09 -6.51 -16.60
C ASP A 118 1.89 -7.68 -17.58
N ALA A 119 0.66 -8.01 -17.93
CA ALA A 119 0.31 -8.94 -19.01
C ALA A 119 -1.12 -8.70 -19.52
N ALA A 120 -1.31 -8.87 -20.83
CA ALA A 120 -2.55 -8.57 -21.55
C ALA A 120 -3.47 -9.78 -21.72
N SER A 121 -2.99 -10.99 -21.45
CA SER A 121 -3.75 -12.24 -21.66
C SER A 121 -3.50 -13.30 -20.59
N THR A 122 -4.43 -14.24 -20.44
CA THR A 122 -4.24 -15.41 -19.56
C THR A 122 -3.04 -16.24 -19.99
N ALA A 123 -2.81 -16.40 -21.30
CA ALA A 123 -1.66 -17.11 -21.84
C ALA A 123 -0.32 -16.49 -21.39
N GLU A 124 -0.21 -15.16 -21.43
CA GLU A 124 0.97 -14.46 -20.90
C GLU A 124 1.14 -14.65 -19.38
N TRP A 125 0.05 -14.72 -18.61
CA TRP A 125 0.16 -15.04 -17.19
C TRP A 125 0.68 -16.47 -16.94
N ARG A 126 0.31 -17.43 -17.78
CA ARG A 126 0.82 -18.82 -17.69
C ARG A 126 2.34 -18.87 -17.92
N THR A 127 2.88 -18.09 -18.86
CA THR A 127 4.35 -18.03 -19.08
C THR A 127 5.09 -17.39 -17.89
N ARG A 128 4.39 -16.59 -17.08
CA ARG A 128 4.88 -15.99 -15.83
C ARG A 128 4.64 -16.87 -14.59
N GLY A 129 4.32 -18.15 -14.76
CA GLY A 129 4.20 -19.11 -13.66
C GLY A 129 2.86 -19.09 -12.91
N PHE A 130 1.89 -18.27 -13.34
CA PHE A 130 0.54 -18.36 -12.80
C PHE A 130 -0.17 -19.60 -13.34
N TYR A 131 -1.00 -20.22 -12.52
CA TYR A 131 -1.77 -21.41 -12.89
C TYR A 131 -3.27 -21.19 -12.64
N PRO A 132 -4.13 -21.87 -13.41
CA PRO A 132 -5.56 -21.62 -13.37
C PRO A 132 -6.19 -22.11 -12.07
N VAL A 133 -7.19 -21.37 -11.59
CA VAL A 133 -8.10 -21.79 -10.51
C VAL A 133 -9.51 -22.09 -11.00
N LEU A 134 -9.79 -21.71 -12.25
CA LEU A 134 -10.99 -22.01 -13.01
C LEU A 134 -10.66 -23.11 -14.05
N ASN A 135 -11.68 -23.76 -14.60
CA ASN A 135 -11.46 -24.63 -15.75
C ASN A 135 -11.26 -23.80 -17.02
N GLU A 136 -10.19 -24.06 -17.77
CA GLU A 136 -9.91 -23.37 -19.05
C GLU A 136 -10.35 -24.19 -20.27
N ASN A 137 -10.71 -25.47 -20.09
CA ASN A 137 -10.88 -26.44 -21.19
C ASN A 137 -12.28 -27.09 -21.26
N GLY A 138 -13.19 -26.71 -20.36
CA GLY A 138 -14.45 -27.44 -20.17
C GLY A 138 -15.55 -27.11 -21.17
N ARG A 139 -16.29 -28.15 -21.58
CA ARG A 139 -17.45 -28.06 -22.48
C ARG A 139 -18.76 -28.49 -21.80
N SER A 140 -18.71 -28.93 -20.54
CA SER A 140 -19.88 -29.40 -19.78
C SER A 140 -19.84 -28.94 -18.31
N PRO A 141 -21.02 -28.80 -17.66
CA PRO A 141 -21.10 -28.40 -16.25
C PRO A 141 -20.28 -29.23 -15.27
N GLY A 142 -20.33 -30.55 -15.36
CA GLY A 142 -19.54 -31.43 -14.47
C GLY A 142 -18.04 -31.24 -14.64
N ASN A 143 -17.56 -31.18 -15.89
CA ASN A 143 -16.14 -30.97 -16.20
C ASN A 143 -15.65 -29.60 -15.68
N ASN A 144 -16.49 -28.57 -15.78
CA ASN A 144 -16.19 -27.24 -15.24
C ASN A 144 -15.96 -27.25 -13.73
N LEU A 145 -16.75 -28.01 -12.98
CA LEU A 145 -16.57 -28.16 -11.54
C LEU A 145 -15.35 -29.01 -11.20
N GLU A 146 -15.22 -30.20 -11.81
CA GLU A 146 -14.12 -31.14 -11.54
C GLU A 146 -12.74 -30.52 -11.80
N ASN A 147 -12.61 -29.64 -12.78
CA ASN A 147 -11.36 -29.00 -13.16
C ASN A 147 -11.19 -27.58 -12.58
N SER A 148 -12.01 -27.18 -11.59
CA SER A 148 -11.89 -25.88 -10.91
C SER A 148 -11.34 -26.04 -9.49
N VAL A 149 -10.13 -25.54 -9.25
CA VAL A 149 -9.56 -25.46 -7.88
C VAL A 149 -10.46 -24.64 -6.97
N LEU A 150 -11.06 -23.56 -7.48
CA LEU A 150 -12.00 -22.74 -6.70
C LEU A 150 -13.22 -23.57 -6.25
N TYR A 151 -13.80 -24.39 -7.13
CA TYR A 151 -14.89 -25.30 -6.75
C TYR A 151 -14.46 -26.28 -5.66
N HIS A 152 -13.31 -26.95 -5.81
CA HIS A 152 -12.81 -27.89 -4.81
C HIS A 152 -12.64 -27.25 -3.43
N LEU A 153 -12.15 -26.00 -3.37
CA LEU A 153 -12.02 -25.27 -2.11
C LEU A 153 -13.37 -24.88 -1.49
N LEU A 154 -14.37 -24.53 -2.31
CA LEU A 154 -15.75 -24.27 -1.85
C LEU A 154 -16.42 -25.57 -1.37
N GLN A 155 -16.21 -26.67 -2.08
CA GLN A 155 -16.75 -27.98 -1.72
C GLN A 155 -16.13 -28.48 -0.41
N LEU A 156 -14.81 -28.33 -0.24
CA LEU A 156 -14.10 -28.69 0.99
C LEU A 156 -14.69 -27.95 2.20
N LYS A 157 -15.03 -26.68 2.02
CA LYS A 157 -15.71 -25.89 3.05
C LYS A 157 -17.07 -26.47 3.42
N GLN A 158 -17.83 -26.91 2.42
CA GLN A 158 -19.16 -27.48 2.61
C GLN A 158 -19.11 -28.86 3.29
N GLN A 159 -18.09 -29.66 3.00
CA GLN A 159 -17.87 -30.98 3.63
C GLN A 159 -17.36 -30.88 5.07
N HIS A 160 -16.62 -29.81 5.39
CA HIS A 160 -16.04 -29.58 6.71
C HIS A 160 -16.49 -28.22 7.28
N PRO A 161 -17.76 -28.11 7.69
CA PRO A 161 -18.32 -26.85 8.18
C PRO A 161 -17.59 -26.37 9.43
N GLN A 162 -17.42 -25.05 9.53
CA GLN A 162 -16.73 -24.43 10.67
C GLN A 162 -17.73 -23.88 11.69
N PRO A 163 -17.32 -23.74 12.97
CA PRO A 163 -18.19 -23.19 13.99
C PRO A 163 -18.74 -21.81 13.61
N GLU A 164 -20.05 -21.62 13.82
CA GLU A 164 -20.70 -20.31 13.66
C GLU A 164 -20.46 -19.38 14.86
N SER A 165 -20.00 -19.94 15.98
CA SER A 165 -19.69 -19.21 17.22
C SER A 165 -18.50 -19.84 17.95
N GLY A 166 -17.90 -19.06 18.85
CA GLY A 166 -16.73 -19.48 19.62
C GLY A 166 -15.41 -19.27 18.89
N ARG A 167 -14.34 -19.80 19.47
CA ARG A 167 -12.99 -19.69 18.91
C ARG A 167 -12.74 -20.82 17.92
N LEU A 168 -12.07 -20.50 16.81
CA LEU A 168 -11.57 -21.50 15.87
C LEU A 168 -10.56 -22.44 16.57
N PRO A 169 -10.45 -23.71 16.13
CA PRO A 169 -9.39 -24.60 16.59
C PRO A 169 -7.99 -24.01 16.34
N ASP A 170 -7.02 -24.37 17.19
CA ASP A 170 -5.62 -23.91 17.06
C ASP A 170 -4.93 -24.41 15.76
N SER A 171 -5.57 -25.30 14.99
CA SER A 171 -5.09 -25.75 13.68
C SER A 171 -5.17 -24.68 12.58
N PHE A 172 -5.81 -23.54 12.84
CA PHE A 172 -5.85 -22.42 11.90
C PHE A 172 -4.63 -21.50 12.08
N THR A 173 -3.90 -21.29 10.99
CA THR A 173 -2.82 -20.29 10.92
C THR A 173 -3.41 -18.97 10.45
N LEU A 174 -3.51 -17.98 11.34
CA LEU A 174 -4.07 -16.65 11.06
C LEU A 174 -3.02 -15.54 11.10
N GLU A 175 -1.73 -15.90 11.20
CA GLU A 175 -0.65 -14.95 11.22
C GLU A 175 -0.52 -14.24 9.87
N LEU A 176 -0.14 -12.97 9.95
CA LEU A 176 0.05 -12.09 8.79
C LEU A 176 1.12 -12.56 7.80
N ASN A 177 2.12 -13.33 8.26
CA ASN A 177 3.21 -13.87 7.44
C ASN A 177 3.19 -15.40 7.42
N ARG A 178 1.99 -16.00 7.53
CA ARG A 178 1.85 -17.46 7.43
C ARG A 178 2.41 -17.99 6.12
N GLU A 179 2.97 -19.18 6.18
CA GLU A 179 3.38 -19.91 4.97
C GLU A 179 2.15 -20.14 4.08
N GLN A 180 2.30 -19.87 2.78
CA GLN A 180 1.20 -19.97 1.83
C GLN A 180 1.17 -21.37 1.20
N THR A 181 0.08 -22.10 1.40
CA THR A 181 -0.18 -23.35 0.68
C THR A 181 -1.06 -23.06 -0.52
N CYS A 182 -0.49 -23.23 -1.72
CA CYS A 182 -1.11 -22.81 -2.97
C CYS A 182 -1.40 -24.03 -3.87
N PRO A 183 -2.50 -24.77 -3.63
CA PRO A 183 -2.77 -26.01 -4.35
C PRO A 183 -3.07 -25.74 -5.84
N LYS A 184 -2.64 -26.68 -6.68
CA LYS A 184 -3.00 -26.77 -8.10
C LYS A 184 -4.05 -27.86 -8.27
N LEU A 185 -4.67 -27.94 -9.45
CA LEU A 185 -5.63 -29.01 -9.75
C LEU A 185 -5.04 -30.41 -9.49
N GLY A 186 -3.80 -30.67 -9.94
CA GLY A 186 -3.15 -31.97 -9.73
C GLY A 186 -2.79 -32.30 -8.27
N SER A 187 -2.81 -31.32 -7.36
CA SER A 187 -2.47 -31.51 -5.94
C SER A 187 -3.62 -31.20 -4.99
N ILE A 188 -4.82 -30.94 -5.52
CA ILE A 188 -5.94 -30.45 -4.71
C ILE A 188 -6.49 -31.53 -3.77
N GLN A 189 -6.44 -32.79 -4.19
CA GLN A 189 -6.88 -33.92 -3.35
C GLN A 189 -5.94 -34.14 -2.17
N ASP A 190 -4.63 -34.04 -2.39
CA ASP A 190 -3.64 -34.10 -1.32
C ASP A 190 -3.82 -32.95 -0.34
N PHE A 191 -3.99 -31.73 -0.86
CA PHE A 191 -4.30 -30.56 -0.06
C PHE A 191 -5.55 -30.75 0.81
N SER A 192 -6.64 -31.25 0.25
CA SER A 192 -7.89 -31.48 0.98
C SER A 192 -7.75 -32.52 2.10
N ARG A 193 -6.94 -33.57 1.88
CA ARG A 193 -6.65 -34.59 2.89
C ARG A 193 -5.78 -34.04 4.01
N ASP A 194 -4.76 -33.28 3.67
CA ASP A 194 -3.77 -32.77 4.63
C ASP A 194 -4.30 -31.54 5.38
N HIS A 195 -5.27 -30.81 4.79
CA HIS A 195 -5.87 -29.60 5.33
C HIS A 195 -7.42 -29.58 5.24
N PRO A 196 -8.14 -30.52 5.88
CA PRO A 196 -9.59 -30.68 5.69
C PRO A 196 -10.41 -29.45 6.11
N LEU A 197 -9.92 -28.65 7.07
CA LEU A 197 -10.61 -27.44 7.55
C LEU A 197 -10.29 -26.18 6.74
N TRP A 198 -9.47 -26.28 5.70
CA TRP A 198 -8.92 -25.11 4.97
C TRP A 198 -9.71 -24.75 3.71
N GLY A 199 -10.96 -25.21 3.60
CA GLY A 199 -11.89 -24.77 2.56
C GLY A 199 -12.18 -23.27 2.59
N MET A 200 -12.62 -22.72 1.47
CA MET A 200 -12.90 -21.28 1.32
C MET A 200 -14.39 -20.96 1.56
N PRO A 201 -14.72 -19.85 2.26
CA PRO A 201 -13.81 -18.86 2.82
C PRO A 201 -13.04 -19.39 4.05
N TYR A 202 -11.72 -19.24 4.01
CA TYR A 202 -10.81 -19.74 5.04
C TYR A 202 -11.08 -19.05 6.38
N ALA A 203 -11.11 -19.82 7.47
CA ALA A 203 -11.30 -19.33 8.83
C ALA A 203 -12.59 -18.51 9.07
N MET A 204 -13.62 -18.72 8.23
CA MET A 204 -14.95 -18.13 8.39
C MET A 204 -16.00 -19.24 8.52
N PRO A 205 -17.27 -18.98 8.83
CA PRO A 205 -18.34 -19.96 8.65
C PRO A 205 -18.57 -20.33 7.18
N ASN A 206 -19.45 -21.30 6.94
CA ASN A 206 -19.84 -21.68 5.58
C ASN A 206 -20.56 -20.54 4.86
N LEU A 207 -20.54 -20.57 3.53
CA LEU A 207 -21.38 -19.69 2.76
C LEU A 207 -22.85 -20.04 3.00
N PRO A 208 -23.75 -19.05 3.10
CA PRO A 208 -25.17 -19.30 2.98
C PRO A 208 -25.47 -20.09 1.70
N GLU A 209 -26.41 -21.02 1.77
CA GLU A 209 -26.72 -21.96 0.68
C GLU A 209 -26.92 -21.26 -0.67
N GLN A 210 -27.63 -20.12 -0.68
CA GLN A 210 -27.86 -19.35 -1.90
C GLN A 210 -26.56 -18.79 -2.49
N GLU A 211 -25.67 -18.26 -1.66
CA GLU A 211 -24.38 -17.71 -2.10
C GLU A 211 -23.47 -18.83 -2.65
N TYR A 212 -23.45 -20.00 -1.98
CA TYR A 212 -22.76 -21.19 -2.46
C TYR A 212 -23.30 -21.63 -3.83
N ARG A 213 -24.63 -21.79 -3.96
CA ARG A 213 -25.27 -22.18 -5.23
C ARG A 213 -25.01 -21.18 -6.35
N THR A 214 -24.99 -19.88 -6.08
CA THR A 214 -24.65 -18.86 -7.08
C THR A 214 -23.23 -19.05 -7.61
N LEU A 215 -22.24 -19.21 -6.72
CA LEU A 215 -20.85 -19.42 -7.13
C LEU A 215 -20.67 -20.74 -7.90
N VAL A 216 -21.25 -21.83 -7.40
CA VAL A 216 -21.11 -23.15 -8.03
C VAL A 216 -21.87 -23.22 -9.36
N SER A 217 -23.05 -22.61 -9.48
CA SER A 217 -23.78 -22.53 -10.75
C SER A 217 -22.98 -21.73 -11.78
N TRP A 218 -22.39 -20.60 -11.38
CA TRP A 218 -21.53 -19.80 -12.24
C TRP A 218 -20.28 -20.58 -12.70
N LEU A 219 -19.62 -21.30 -11.80
CA LEU A 219 -18.49 -22.18 -12.14
C LEU A 219 -18.91 -23.29 -13.10
N ALA A 220 -20.03 -23.96 -12.83
CA ALA A 220 -20.59 -25.00 -13.68
C ALA A 220 -20.94 -24.47 -15.08
N GLN A 221 -21.37 -23.22 -15.21
CA GLN A 221 -21.61 -22.57 -16.50
C GLN A 221 -20.33 -22.13 -17.23
N GLY A 222 -19.14 -22.43 -16.69
CA GLY A 222 -17.85 -22.11 -17.31
C GLY A 222 -17.31 -20.73 -16.91
N ALA A 223 -17.81 -20.17 -15.81
CA ALA A 223 -17.37 -18.88 -15.27
C ALA A 223 -17.44 -17.73 -16.31
N PRO A 224 -18.58 -17.50 -16.98
CA PRO A 224 -18.70 -16.49 -18.02
C PRO A 224 -18.28 -15.10 -17.51
N ALA A 225 -17.50 -14.40 -18.35
CA ALA A 225 -16.91 -13.10 -18.07
C ALA A 225 -17.61 -11.99 -18.86
N PRO A 226 -18.10 -10.91 -18.21
CA PRO A 226 -18.59 -9.74 -18.93
C PRO A 226 -17.42 -8.97 -19.55
N ALA A 227 -17.70 -8.21 -20.61
CA ALA A 227 -16.73 -7.24 -21.12
C ALA A 227 -16.50 -6.12 -20.08
N PRO A 228 -15.27 -5.59 -19.96
CA PRO A 228 -15.02 -4.44 -19.09
C PRO A 228 -15.94 -3.27 -19.46
N PRO A 229 -16.53 -2.58 -18.47
CA PRO A 229 -17.45 -1.49 -18.75
C PRO A 229 -16.71 -0.27 -19.32
N GLY A 230 -17.28 0.39 -20.33
CA GLY A 230 -16.81 1.69 -20.81
C GLY A 230 -17.28 2.85 -19.90
N PRO A 231 -16.77 4.09 -20.05
CA PRO A 231 -17.21 5.26 -19.27
C PRO A 231 -18.73 5.46 -19.22
N SER A 232 -19.30 5.94 -18.11
CA SER A 232 -20.74 6.27 -18.05
C SER A 232 -21.12 7.37 -19.05
N ALA A 233 -22.37 7.35 -19.49
CA ALA A 233 -22.92 8.36 -20.40
C ALA A 233 -22.66 9.78 -19.87
N GLY A 234 -22.15 10.67 -20.73
CA GLY A 234 -21.85 12.07 -20.38
C GLY A 234 -20.50 12.34 -19.71
N LEU A 235 -19.72 11.32 -19.32
CA LEU A 235 -18.37 11.51 -18.78
C LEU A 235 -17.29 11.65 -19.84
N LEU A 236 -17.49 11.06 -21.03
CA LEU A 236 -16.50 11.09 -22.09
C LEU A 236 -16.02 12.52 -22.44
N PRO A 237 -16.89 13.55 -22.56
CA PRO A 237 -16.44 14.93 -22.79
C PRO A 237 -15.59 15.50 -21.65
N ARG A 238 -15.80 15.04 -20.40
CA ARG A 238 -15.01 15.46 -19.24
C ARG A 238 -13.64 14.79 -19.27
N VAL A 239 -13.59 13.49 -19.56
CA VAL A 239 -12.35 12.74 -19.78
C VAL A 239 -11.52 13.41 -20.87
N GLU A 240 -12.12 13.69 -22.04
CA GLU A 240 -11.45 14.37 -23.14
C GLU A 240 -10.91 15.76 -22.77
N LYS A 241 -11.66 16.53 -21.97
CA LYS A 241 -11.22 17.85 -21.49
C LYS A 241 -9.95 17.74 -20.64
N TRP A 242 -9.89 16.77 -19.75
CA TRP A 242 -8.72 16.51 -18.89
C TRP A 242 -7.54 15.94 -19.69
N GLU A 243 -7.77 14.96 -20.56
CA GLU A 243 -6.71 14.44 -21.44
C GLU A 243 -6.14 15.54 -22.35
N ARG A 244 -6.98 16.47 -22.86
CA ARG A 244 -6.50 17.61 -23.65
C ARG A 244 -5.65 18.59 -22.82
N PHE A 245 -5.98 18.78 -21.55
CA PHE A 245 -5.15 19.59 -20.64
C PHE A 245 -3.79 18.93 -20.41
N LEU A 246 -3.79 17.62 -20.10
CA LEU A 246 -2.58 16.87 -19.77
C LEU A 246 -1.65 16.65 -20.98
N ASN A 247 -2.17 16.64 -22.20
CA ASN A 247 -1.38 16.34 -23.42
C ASN A 247 -1.04 17.56 -24.29
N ARG A 248 -0.94 18.76 -23.69
CA ARG A 248 -0.44 19.95 -24.41
C ARG A 248 1.06 19.84 -24.71
N ARG A 249 1.50 20.49 -25.79
CA ARG A 249 2.85 20.29 -26.38
C ARG A 249 3.94 21.21 -25.83
N SER A 250 3.61 22.28 -25.12
CA SER A 250 4.61 23.19 -24.51
C SER A 250 5.46 22.46 -23.48
N ASN A 251 6.77 22.74 -23.38
CA ASN A 251 7.64 22.19 -22.33
C ASN A 251 7.07 22.44 -20.93
N ARG A 252 6.58 23.65 -20.68
CA ARG A 252 5.92 24.01 -19.41
C ARG A 252 4.75 23.09 -19.10
N GLN A 253 3.83 22.89 -20.05
CA GLN A 253 2.67 22.03 -19.82
C GLN A 253 3.04 20.56 -19.73
N GLN A 254 4.03 20.09 -20.49
CA GLN A 254 4.52 18.72 -20.37
C GLN A 254 5.16 18.45 -19.00
N LEU A 255 5.93 19.42 -18.46
CA LEU A 255 6.52 19.32 -17.13
C LEU A 255 5.46 19.30 -16.03
N VAL A 256 4.42 20.14 -16.16
CA VAL A 256 3.27 20.14 -15.25
C VAL A 256 2.51 18.80 -15.30
N SER A 257 2.23 18.27 -16.49
CA SER A 257 1.55 16.98 -16.61
C SER A 257 2.37 15.83 -16.04
N ARG A 258 3.70 15.88 -16.20
CA ARG A 258 4.62 14.93 -15.55
C ARG A 258 4.53 15.04 -14.02
N TYR A 259 4.58 16.25 -13.48
CA TYR A 259 4.44 16.49 -12.03
C TYR A 259 3.10 15.95 -11.50
N LEU A 260 1.99 16.26 -12.18
CA LEU A 260 0.66 15.76 -11.80
C LEU A 260 0.57 14.23 -11.88
N TYR A 261 1.15 13.60 -12.92
CA TYR A 261 1.17 12.15 -13.04
C TYR A 261 1.97 11.48 -11.93
N GLU A 262 3.19 11.95 -11.67
CA GLU A 262 4.06 11.39 -10.61
C GLU A 262 3.44 11.52 -9.21
N HIS A 263 2.54 12.48 -9.02
CA HIS A 263 1.79 12.67 -7.78
C HIS A 263 0.46 11.91 -7.70
N LEU A 264 -0.22 11.70 -8.82
CA LEU A 264 -1.61 11.20 -8.85
C LEU A 264 -1.77 9.81 -9.47
N TYR A 265 -0.70 9.14 -9.93
CA TYR A 265 -0.79 7.84 -10.61
C TYR A 265 -1.48 6.73 -9.78
N HIS A 266 -1.44 6.84 -8.45
CA HIS A 266 -2.02 5.88 -7.51
C HIS A 266 -3.46 6.23 -7.10
N ALA A 267 -3.98 7.38 -7.55
CA ALA A 267 -5.32 7.84 -7.20
C ALA A 267 -6.41 7.00 -7.87
N HIS A 268 -7.51 6.79 -7.14
CA HIS A 268 -8.80 6.54 -7.75
C HIS A 268 -9.45 7.88 -8.06
N ILE A 269 -9.35 8.29 -9.32
CA ILE A 269 -9.86 9.58 -9.77
C ILE A 269 -11.38 9.49 -9.92
N HIS A 270 -12.10 10.31 -9.17
CA HIS A 270 -13.55 10.44 -9.25
C HIS A 270 -13.90 11.76 -9.93
N PHE A 271 -14.81 11.74 -10.90
CA PHE A 271 -15.29 12.98 -11.51
C PHE A 271 -16.42 13.57 -10.68
N ASP A 272 -16.35 14.85 -10.35
CA ASP A 272 -17.42 15.51 -9.60
C ASP A 272 -18.77 15.38 -10.33
N GLY A 273 -19.83 14.98 -9.63
CA GLY A 273 -21.15 14.68 -10.20
C GLY A 273 -21.23 13.40 -11.05
N SER A 274 -20.20 12.55 -11.06
CA SER A 274 -20.26 11.20 -11.63
C SER A 274 -20.84 10.17 -10.65
N PRO A 275 -21.31 9.00 -11.12
CA PRO A 275 -21.79 7.94 -10.22
C PRO A 275 -20.78 7.62 -9.10
N PRO A 276 -21.19 7.45 -7.83
CA PRO A 276 -20.26 7.29 -6.70
C PRO A 276 -19.29 6.10 -6.79
N GLY A 277 -19.59 5.11 -7.63
CA GLY A 277 -18.77 3.90 -7.83
C GLY A 277 -17.90 3.94 -9.09
N GLU A 278 -17.82 5.06 -9.81
CA GLU A 278 -17.06 5.15 -11.06
C GLU A 278 -15.74 5.92 -10.87
N PHE A 279 -14.62 5.19 -10.99
CA PHE A 279 -13.28 5.71 -10.78
C PHE A 279 -12.39 5.49 -11.99
N TYR A 280 -11.30 6.26 -12.08
CA TYR A 280 -10.33 6.21 -13.15
C TYR A 280 -8.91 6.18 -12.60
N ARG A 281 -7.98 5.56 -13.33
CA ARG A 281 -6.54 5.71 -13.13
C ARG A 281 -5.98 6.67 -14.16
N LEU A 282 -5.06 7.53 -13.74
CA LEU A 282 -4.24 8.29 -14.66
C LEU A 282 -3.04 7.43 -15.09
N VAL A 283 -2.94 7.13 -16.38
CA VAL A 283 -1.92 6.24 -16.95
C VAL A 283 -1.15 6.94 -18.07
N ARG A 284 0.06 6.45 -18.39
CA ARG A 284 0.75 6.77 -19.64
C ARG A 284 0.39 5.71 -20.67
N SER A 285 0.11 6.12 -21.90
CA SER A 285 -0.34 5.26 -22.99
C SER A 285 0.46 5.54 -24.25
N THR A 286 0.81 4.51 -25.03
CA THR A 286 1.38 4.69 -26.38
C THR A 286 0.32 5.22 -27.35
N SER A 287 -0.96 4.98 -27.07
CA SER A 287 -2.09 5.39 -27.91
C SER A 287 -2.70 6.76 -27.53
N PRO A 288 -3.05 7.61 -28.52
CA PRO A 288 -3.63 8.94 -28.29
C PRO A 288 -5.11 8.90 -27.87
N PRO A 289 -5.64 10.01 -27.30
CA PRO A 289 -7.07 10.19 -27.07
C PRO A 289 -7.94 9.81 -28.28
N GLY A 290 -9.05 9.11 -28.02
CA GLY A 290 -9.94 8.57 -29.06
C GLY A 290 -9.59 7.14 -29.51
N GLN A 291 -8.45 6.58 -29.09
CA GLN A 291 -8.09 5.17 -29.30
C GLN A 291 -8.13 4.40 -27.98
N ALA A 292 -8.24 3.06 -28.09
CA ALA A 292 -8.11 2.14 -26.96
C ALA A 292 -6.76 2.36 -26.26
N ILE A 293 -6.78 2.44 -24.93
CA ILE A 293 -5.60 2.73 -24.11
C ILE A 293 -4.64 1.53 -24.18
N ASP A 294 -3.37 1.80 -24.49
CA ASP A 294 -2.27 0.84 -24.47
C ASP A 294 -1.25 1.33 -23.44
N GLU A 295 -1.42 0.90 -22.18
CA GLU A 295 -0.70 1.41 -21.02
C GLU A 295 0.78 1.06 -21.06
N ILE A 296 1.64 2.03 -20.74
CA ILE A 296 3.09 1.86 -20.60
C ILE A 296 3.37 1.33 -19.18
N PRO A 297 3.83 0.08 -19.00
CA PRO A 297 3.81 -0.62 -17.71
C PRO A 297 5.05 -0.36 -16.85
N THR A 298 5.49 0.90 -16.71
CA THR A 298 6.62 1.23 -15.85
C THR A 298 6.37 0.90 -14.38
N VAL A 299 7.40 0.50 -13.63
CA VAL A 299 7.26 0.19 -12.18
C VAL A 299 6.94 1.45 -11.39
N ARG A 300 7.72 2.51 -11.61
CA ARG A 300 7.54 3.82 -10.98
C ARG A 300 6.97 4.81 -11.99
N PRO A 301 6.20 5.81 -11.56
CA PRO A 301 5.64 6.82 -12.47
C PRO A 301 6.74 7.67 -13.15
N TYR A 302 7.90 7.83 -12.51
CA TYR A 302 9.01 8.59 -13.08
C TYR A 302 10.01 7.73 -13.87
N ASP A 303 9.79 6.41 -14.00
CA ASP A 303 10.63 5.60 -14.87
C ASP A 303 10.42 6.01 -16.34
N ASP A 304 11.44 5.80 -17.15
CA ASP A 304 11.47 6.12 -18.58
C ASP A 304 10.29 5.45 -19.33
N PRO A 305 9.39 6.23 -19.97
CA PRO A 305 8.29 5.68 -20.75
C PRO A 305 8.72 5.09 -22.10
N GLY A 306 10.01 5.20 -22.46
CA GLY A 306 10.56 4.77 -23.74
C GLY A 306 10.64 5.90 -24.77
N ALA A 307 11.22 5.60 -25.94
CA ALA A 307 11.49 6.58 -26.99
C ALA A 307 10.26 6.97 -27.83
N ALA A 308 9.18 6.18 -27.77
CA ALA A 308 7.97 6.45 -28.53
C ALA A 308 7.18 7.62 -27.89
N PRO A 309 6.44 8.41 -28.69
CA PRO A 309 5.47 9.35 -28.14
C PRO A 309 4.48 8.63 -27.22
N PHE A 310 4.11 9.29 -26.12
CA PHE A 310 3.12 8.78 -25.18
C PHE A 310 2.14 9.88 -24.77
N TYR A 311 1.03 9.46 -24.17
CA TYR A 311 -0.08 10.31 -23.77
C TYR A 311 -0.51 9.99 -22.35
N TYR A 312 -0.88 11.01 -21.57
CA TYR A 312 -1.57 10.83 -20.30
C TYR A 312 -3.05 10.55 -20.57
N ARG A 313 -3.54 9.38 -20.13
CA ARG A 313 -4.89 8.89 -20.41
C ARG A 313 -5.61 8.51 -19.13
N LEU A 314 -6.94 8.57 -19.14
CA LEU A 314 -7.78 8.20 -18.00
C LEU A 314 -8.46 6.87 -18.28
N LEU A 315 -7.95 5.82 -17.63
CA LEU A 315 -8.46 4.45 -17.78
C LEU A 315 -9.48 4.15 -16.68
N ARG A 316 -10.69 3.69 -17.03
CA ARG A 316 -11.70 3.32 -16.04
C ARG A 316 -11.19 2.20 -15.14
N TYR A 317 -11.34 2.36 -13.83
CA TYR A 317 -11.08 1.34 -12.83
C TYR A 317 -12.36 0.53 -12.57
N HIS A 318 -12.40 -0.70 -13.06
CA HIS A 318 -13.55 -1.61 -12.92
C HIS A 318 -13.40 -2.76 -11.90
N PRO A 319 -12.22 -3.06 -11.30
CA PRO A 319 -12.17 -3.98 -10.17
C PRO A 319 -12.98 -3.48 -8.97
N SER A 320 -13.43 -4.40 -8.13
CA SER A 320 -14.06 -4.08 -6.85
C SER A 320 -13.14 -3.20 -6.00
N ILE A 321 -13.73 -2.14 -5.44
CA ILE A 321 -13.03 -1.21 -4.55
C ILE A 321 -12.72 -1.90 -3.22
N VAL A 322 -11.48 -1.75 -2.74
CA VAL A 322 -11.08 -2.19 -1.41
C VAL A 322 -10.47 -1.05 -0.62
N VAL A 323 -10.87 -0.91 0.65
CA VAL A 323 -10.37 0.16 1.54
C VAL A 323 -8.84 0.15 1.65
N LYS A 324 -8.21 -1.01 1.48
CA LYS A 324 -6.75 -1.23 1.55
C LYS A 324 -5.94 -0.34 0.59
N ASN A 325 -6.50 0.04 -0.56
CA ASN A 325 -5.80 0.84 -1.57
C ASN A 325 -6.69 1.92 -2.21
N HIS A 326 -7.82 2.24 -1.57
CA HIS A 326 -8.77 3.21 -2.12
C HIS A 326 -8.50 4.61 -1.59
N ILE A 327 -7.79 5.41 -2.38
CA ILE A 327 -7.50 6.82 -2.10
C ILE A 327 -8.11 7.66 -3.22
N VAL A 328 -9.15 8.42 -2.90
CA VAL A 328 -9.95 9.15 -3.89
C VAL A 328 -9.35 10.53 -4.16
N TYR A 329 -9.27 10.90 -5.43
CA TYR A 329 -8.89 12.24 -5.86
C TYR A 329 -9.92 12.79 -6.84
N THR A 330 -10.55 13.91 -6.50
CA THR A 330 -11.70 14.43 -7.26
C THR A 330 -11.27 15.32 -8.43
N PHE A 331 -11.66 15.00 -9.65
CA PHE A 331 -11.50 15.89 -10.81
C PHE A 331 -12.77 16.72 -11.03
N SER A 332 -12.63 18.05 -10.92
CA SER A 332 -13.71 19.02 -11.13
C SER A 332 -13.26 20.19 -12.03
N PRO A 333 -14.19 20.97 -12.61
CA PRO A 333 -13.83 22.20 -13.31
C PRO A 333 -13.01 23.18 -12.46
N GLN A 334 -13.33 23.30 -11.18
CA GLN A 334 -12.63 24.17 -10.22
C GLN A 334 -11.20 23.68 -10.00
N ARG A 335 -10.98 22.37 -9.87
CA ARG A 335 -9.63 21.82 -9.74
C ARG A 335 -8.78 22.04 -10.99
N LEU A 336 -9.39 21.91 -12.16
CA LEU A 336 -8.70 22.21 -13.41
C LEU A 336 -8.26 23.67 -13.48
N GLU A 337 -9.07 24.59 -12.95
CA GLU A 337 -8.70 26.01 -12.87
C GLU A 337 -7.60 26.25 -11.82
N ARG A 338 -7.72 25.63 -10.65
CA ARG A 338 -6.68 25.67 -9.62
C ARG A 338 -5.31 25.23 -10.15
N TYR A 339 -5.25 24.21 -11.00
CA TYR A 339 -3.99 23.82 -11.65
C TYR A 339 -3.44 24.87 -12.61
N ARG A 340 -4.30 25.65 -13.27
CA ARG A 340 -3.85 26.79 -14.09
C ARG A 340 -3.28 27.89 -13.22
N GLU A 341 -4.00 28.27 -12.16
CA GLU A 341 -3.55 29.28 -11.18
C GLU A 341 -2.19 28.91 -10.59
N LEU A 342 -2.02 27.65 -10.19
CA LEU A 342 -0.78 27.19 -9.59
C LEU A 342 0.36 27.10 -10.62
N PHE A 343 0.12 26.59 -11.82
CA PHE A 343 1.23 26.19 -12.69
C PHE A 343 1.28 26.85 -14.06
N LEU A 344 0.21 27.47 -14.57
CA LEU A 344 0.21 28.05 -15.91
C LEU A 344 0.12 29.58 -15.93
N GLU A 345 -0.46 30.18 -14.90
CA GLU A 345 -0.53 31.63 -14.71
C GLU A 345 0.77 32.26 -14.20
N PRO A 346 1.55 31.64 -13.29
CA PRO A 346 2.80 32.24 -12.84
C PRO A 346 3.78 32.43 -13.99
N ASP A 347 4.55 33.51 -13.92
CA ASP A 347 5.53 33.85 -14.94
C ASP A 347 6.86 33.12 -14.70
N TYR A 348 7.07 32.05 -15.46
CA TYR A 348 8.30 31.26 -15.47
C TYR A 348 8.45 30.52 -16.81
N GLU A 349 9.68 30.12 -17.13
CA GLU A 349 10.02 29.42 -18.37
C GLU A 349 10.52 28.00 -18.08
N VAL A 350 10.20 27.08 -18.99
CA VAL A 350 10.79 25.73 -19.02
C VAL A 350 11.51 25.58 -20.36
N SER A 351 12.81 25.82 -20.35
CA SER A 351 13.63 25.82 -21.58
C SER A 351 13.77 24.41 -22.15
N THR A 352 13.98 23.41 -21.30
CA THR A 352 14.19 22.01 -21.67
C THR A 352 13.45 21.08 -20.71
N LEU A 353 13.01 19.92 -21.21
CA LEU A 353 12.37 18.92 -20.35
C LEU A 353 13.44 18.08 -19.63
N PRO A 354 13.25 17.79 -18.33
CA PRO A 354 14.14 16.93 -17.58
C PRO A 354 14.12 15.50 -18.12
N SER A 355 15.27 14.85 -18.09
CA SER A 355 15.43 13.43 -18.44
C SER A 355 14.67 12.50 -17.48
N TYR A 356 14.41 11.27 -17.94
CA TYR A 356 13.93 10.14 -17.10
C TYR A 356 15.08 9.28 -16.53
N ARG A 357 16.34 9.73 -16.66
CA ARG A 357 17.48 9.06 -16.03
C ARG A 357 17.28 8.97 -14.51
N PRO A 358 17.53 7.80 -13.88
CA PRO A 358 17.23 7.58 -12.46
C PRO A 358 17.81 8.62 -11.51
N GLU A 359 19.03 9.09 -11.77
CA GLU A 359 19.76 10.05 -10.94
C GLU A 359 19.09 11.44 -10.93
N LEU A 360 18.28 11.74 -11.94
CA LEU A 360 17.49 12.96 -12.02
C LEU A 360 16.04 12.70 -11.60
N ALA A 361 15.39 11.71 -12.22
CA ALA A 361 13.96 11.45 -12.12
C ALA A 361 13.48 11.04 -10.72
N SER A 362 14.36 10.44 -9.91
CA SER A 362 14.06 10.11 -8.51
C SER A 362 14.13 11.31 -7.55
N ASN A 363 14.61 12.46 -8.03
CA ASN A 363 14.78 13.68 -7.25
C ASN A 363 13.81 14.77 -7.74
N PRO A 364 12.71 15.01 -7.00
CA PRO A 364 11.72 16.00 -7.42
C PRO A 364 12.25 17.43 -7.40
N PHE A 365 13.23 17.74 -6.55
CA PHE A 365 13.80 19.08 -6.43
C PHE A 365 14.66 19.45 -7.64
N ARG A 366 15.31 18.47 -8.26
CA ARG A 366 16.03 18.65 -9.53
C ARG A 366 15.11 18.55 -10.75
N THR A 367 14.23 17.54 -10.78
CA THR A 367 13.34 17.28 -11.92
C THR A 367 12.40 18.46 -12.16
N PHE A 368 11.83 19.02 -11.10
CA PHE A 368 10.82 20.07 -11.19
C PHE A 368 11.35 21.43 -10.74
N ILE A 369 12.66 21.67 -10.88
CA ILE A 369 13.31 22.91 -10.41
C ILE A 369 12.73 24.16 -11.07
N ASP A 370 12.33 24.06 -12.34
CA ASP A 370 11.72 25.15 -13.11
C ASP A 370 10.28 25.45 -12.66
N LEU A 371 9.59 24.52 -11.99
CA LEU A 371 8.25 24.77 -11.46
C LEU A 371 8.33 25.63 -10.19
N PRO A 372 7.50 26.69 -10.07
CA PRO A 372 7.51 27.54 -8.89
C PRO A 372 7.32 26.73 -7.60
N LEU A 373 8.25 26.87 -6.66
CA LEU A 373 8.26 26.13 -5.39
C LEU A 373 6.94 26.30 -4.64
N LYS A 374 6.47 27.54 -4.51
CA LYS A 374 5.21 27.86 -3.82
C LYS A 374 4.02 27.14 -4.44
N SER A 375 3.98 27.01 -5.77
CA SER A 375 2.91 26.30 -6.47
C SER A 375 2.93 24.79 -6.19
N ARG A 376 4.13 24.19 -6.16
CA ARG A 376 4.31 22.80 -5.77
C ARG A 376 3.88 22.55 -4.33
N TYR A 377 4.24 23.45 -3.41
CA TYR A 377 3.85 23.32 -2.02
C TYR A 377 2.33 23.48 -1.84
N ARG A 378 1.73 24.51 -2.46
CA ARG A 378 0.27 24.71 -2.45
C ARG A 378 -0.50 23.53 -3.04
N PHE A 379 0.00 22.92 -4.12
CA PHE A 379 -0.59 21.69 -4.67
C PHE A 379 -0.63 20.55 -3.64
N LEU A 380 0.45 20.36 -2.86
CA LEU A 380 0.47 19.34 -1.81
C LEU A 380 -0.46 19.70 -0.64
N LEU A 381 -0.52 20.99 -0.25
CA LEU A 381 -1.36 21.46 0.85
C LEU A 381 -2.87 21.41 0.51
N ASP A 382 -3.25 21.76 -0.72
CA ASP A 382 -4.63 21.81 -1.19
C ASP A 382 -5.36 20.47 -0.93
N ASP A 383 -4.66 19.34 -1.08
CA ASP A 383 -5.15 17.98 -0.84
C ASP A 383 -4.24 17.19 0.15
N ALA A 384 -3.73 17.81 1.21
CA ALA A 384 -2.69 17.18 2.06
C ALA A 384 -3.09 15.80 2.62
N ARG A 385 -4.37 15.59 2.95
CA ARG A 385 -4.86 14.28 3.36
C ARG A 385 -4.62 13.21 2.30
N PHE A 386 -4.83 13.50 1.02
CA PHE A 386 -4.60 12.55 -0.07
C PHE A 386 -3.14 12.08 -0.09
N PHE A 387 -2.18 13.01 0.02
CA PHE A 387 -0.76 12.68 0.02
C PHE A 387 -0.30 11.94 1.28
N ILE A 388 -0.78 12.34 2.45
CA ILE A 388 -0.49 11.64 3.72
C ILE A 388 -1.16 10.25 3.73
N GLU A 389 -2.37 10.10 3.19
CA GLU A 389 -3.03 8.80 3.05
C GLU A 389 -2.30 7.92 2.02
N GLY A 390 -1.68 8.51 0.99
CA GLY A 390 -0.76 7.86 0.05
C GLY A 390 0.44 7.19 0.74
N PHE A 391 1.05 7.84 1.73
CA PHE A 391 2.09 7.23 2.56
C PHE A 391 1.57 5.96 3.28
N VAL A 392 0.32 5.97 3.73
CA VAL A 392 -0.26 4.88 4.53
C VAL A 392 -0.78 3.72 3.66
N LYS A 393 -1.32 4.00 2.46
CA LYS A 393 -2.07 3.05 1.62
C LYS A 393 -1.66 3.02 0.14
N GLY A 394 -0.64 3.76 -0.28
CA GLY A 394 -0.35 4.06 -1.69
C GLY A 394 0.02 2.84 -2.54
N PRO A 395 1.29 2.62 -2.91
CA PRO A 395 1.70 1.46 -3.71
C PRO A 395 1.63 0.13 -2.94
N VAL A 396 1.11 0.15 -1.72
CA VAL A 396 1.11 -0.91 -0.73
C VAL A 396 -0.27 -1.04 -0.10
N CYS A 397 -0.69 -2.28 0.09
CA CYS A 397 -1.97 -2.61 0.72
C CYS A 397 -1.86 -2.83 2.23
N ARG A 398 -0.62 -3.07 2.64
CA ARG A 398 -0.11 -3.39 3.96
C ARG A 398 1.34 -2.98 3.93
N ASP A 399 1.80 -2.22 4.92
CA ASP A 399 3.18 -1.74 4.93
C ASP A 399 3.76 -1.68 6.34
N GLN A 400 4.32 -2.81 6.78
CA GLN A 400 5.12 -2.81 8.00
C GLN A 400 6.45 -2.07 7.85
N VAL A 401 6.95 -1.87 6.63
CA VAL A 401 8.24 -1.20 6.41
C VAL A 401 8.09 0.27 6.78
N ALA A 402 7.14 0.99 6.19
CA ALA A 402 6.93 2.40 6.50
C ALA A 402 6.13 2.62 7.79
N LEU A 403 5.14 1.77 8.11
CA LEU A 403 4.30 2.02 9.29
C LEU A 403 4.95 1.61 10.60
N SER A 404 5.94 0.70 10.61
CA SER A 404 6.64 0.33 11.86
C SER A 404 7.45 1.47 12.48
N VAL A 405 7.63 2.58 11.76
CA VAL A 405 8.46 3.71 12.19
C VAL A 405 7.64 4.79 12.91
N ILE A 406 6.32 4.82 12.71
CA ILE A 406 5.44 5.88 13.20
C ILE A 406 4.74 5.46 14.50
N GLU A 407 4.24 6.45 15.22
CA GLU A 407 3.36 6.23 16.36
C GLU A 407 2.00 5.65 15.96
N ASP A 408 1.37 4.98 16.91
CA ASP A 408 -0.01 4.51 16.77
C ASP A 408 -1.00 5.66 16.55
N ARG A 409 -0.68 6.85 17.09
CA ARG A 409 -1.46 8.07 16.87
C ARG A 409 -0.61 9.34 17.01
N PHE A 410 -0.62 10.18 15.98
CA PHE A 410 0.04 11.48 15.99
C PHE A 410 -0.72 12.49 15.12
N TRP A 411 -0.48 13.77 15.38
CA TRP A 411 -1.02 14.86 14.58
C TRP A 411 -0.01 15.29 13.51
N VAL A 412 -0.53 15.72 12.36
CA VAL A 412 0.23 16.29 11.25
C VAL A 412 -0.28 17.68 10.97
N LEU A 413 0.64 18.64 10.94
CA LEU A 413 0.44 20.05 10.65
C LEU A 413 1.46 20.47 9.58
N PHE A 414 1.29 21.66 9.03
CA PHE A 414 2.13 22.15 7.96
C PHE A 414 2.65 23.56 8.24
N PHE A 415 3.86 23.86 7.78
CA PHE A 415 4.34 25.24 7.79
C PHE A 415 3.56 26.09 6.80
N ASP A 416 3.29 27.34 7.17
CA ASP A 416 2.57 28.28 6.31
C ASP A 416 3.40 28.65 5.06
N PRO A 417 2.89 28.41 3.83
CA PRO A 417 3.59 28.69 2.57
C PRO A 417 3.82 30.18 2.30
N GLU A 418 3.14 31.09 3.02
CA GLU A 418 3.32 32.54 2.90
C GLU A 418 4.47 33.06 3.78
N GLN A 419 4.98 32.25 4.69
CA GLN A 419 6.03 32.67 5.60
C GLN A 419 7.40 32.65 4.93
N LYS A 420 8.20 33.67 5.25
CA LYS A 420 9.57 33.83 4.76
C LYS A 420 10.53 32.96 5.56
N VAL A 421 10.44 31.65 5.36
CA VAL A 421 11.36 30.65 5.91
C VAL A 421 12.23 30.09 4.80
N PHE A 422 13.45 29.65 5.14
CA PHE A 422 14.41 29.15 4.15
C PHE A 422 13.90 27.92 3.39
N THR A 423 12.97 27.14 3.94
CA THR A 423 12.35 25.99 3.27
C THR A 423 11.28 26.37 2.23
N ASN A 424 10.84 27.63 2.22
CA ASN A 424 9.99 28.23 1.18
C ASN A 424 10.82 29.02 0.15
N ASP A 425 12.16 28.98 0.22
CA ASP A 425 13.06 29.69 -0.69
C ASP A 425 13.57 28.77 -1.80
N ALA A 426 13.25 29.09 -3.05
CA ALA A 426 13.62 28.27 -4.21
C ALA A 426 15.13 28.19 -4.44
N SER A 427 15.89 29.24 -4.10
CA SER A 427 17.35 29.24 -4.23
C SER A 427 18.00 28.33 -3.20
N PHE A 428 17.52 28.33 -1.95
CA PHE A 428 17.97 27.40 -0.92
C PHE A 428 17.66 25.95 -1.30
N ILE A 429 16.43 25.65 -1.73
CA ILE A 429 16.06 24.29 -2.13
C ILE A 429 16.82 23.83 -3.37
N GLY A 430 17.02 24.70 -4.36
CA GLY A 430 17.86 24.41 -5.52
C GLY A 430 19.30 24.09 -5.13
N ALA A 431 19.89 24.85 -4.21
CA ALA A 431 21.25 24.60 -3.72
C ALA A 431 21.37 23.28 -2.93
N MET A 432 20.32 22.87 -2.22
CA MET A 432 20.27 21.64 -1.43
C MET A 432 19.77 20.42 -2.21
N ALA A 433 19.35 20.58 -3.47
CA ALA A 433 18.69 19.51 -4.23
C ALA A 433 19.49 18.20 -4.26
N ASP A 434 20.82 18.28 -4.29
CA ASP A 434 21.72 17.12 -4.29
C ASP A 434 21.72 16.39 -2.95
N ASP A 435 21.64 17.13 -1.86
CA ASP A 435 21.59 16.58 -0.51
C ASP A 435 20.17 16.07 -0.16
N LEU A 436 19.15 16.49 -0.91
CA LEU A 436 17.77 15.99 -0.83
C LEU A 436 17.52 14.72 -1.66
N GLN A 437 18.56 14.15 -2.28
CA GLN A 437 18.47 12.94 -3.09
C GLN A 437 17.90 11.74 -2.31
N LEU A 438 16.95 11.04 -2.93
CA LEU A 438 16.27 9.89 -2.33
C LEU A 438 16.90 8.56 -2.76
N PRO A 439 16.83 7.49 -1.94
CA PRO A 439 17.47 6.19 -2.22
C PRO A 439 16.99 5.44 -3.47
N ALA A 440 15.91 5.88 -4.10
CA ALA A 440 15.31 5.20 -5.24
C ALA A 440 16.07 5.42 -6.58
N ASP A 441 17.05 6.34 -6.61
CA ASP A 441 18.01 6.54 -7.72
C ASP A 441 18.84 5.29 -8.02
N ARG A 442 19.23 4.55 -6.97
CA ARG A 442 20.05 3.35 -7.08
C ARG A 442 19.16 2.16 -7.44
N ARG A 443 19.00 1.91 -8.74
CA ARG A 443 18.31 0.72 -9.28
C ARG A 443 18.86 -0.56 -8.65
N SER A 444 18.13 -1.16 -7.71
CA SER A 444 18.28 -2.54 -7.23
C SER A 444 19.71 -3.00 -6.90
N THR A 445 20.60 -2.06 -6.53
CA THR A 445 21.98 -2.39 -6.19
C THR A 445 22.03 -3.12 -4.84
N LEU A 446 22.94 -4.09 -4.69
CA LEU A 446 23.14 -4.82 -3.43
C LEU A 446 23.99 -4.05 -2.40
N ASN A 447 24.28 -2.77 -2.66
CA ASN A 447 25.19 -1.99 -1.81
C ASN A 447 24.47 -1.43 -0.57
N LEU A 448 24.39 -2.24 0.47
CA LEU A 448 23.85 -1.85 1.79
C LEU A 448 24.69 -0.76 2.48
N LEU A 449 25.98 -0.64 2.15
CA LEU A 449 26.89 0.32 2.81
C LEU A 449 26.65 1.77 2.38
N SER A 450 26.04 2.00 1.21
CA SER A 450 25.80 3.37 0.72
C SER A 450 24.82 4.20 1.54
N ILE A 451 23.95 3.54 2.33
CA ILE A 451 23.07 4.21 3.29
C ILE A 451 23.91 4.97 4.32
N TRP A 452 24.91 4.27 4.85
CA TRP A 452 25.78 4.73 5.92
C TRP A 452 26.86 5.69 5.43
N THR A 453 27.24 5.63 4.14
CA THR A 453 28.30 6.48 3.59
C THR A 453 27.80 7.69 2.79
N ASP A 454 26.74 7.58 1.99
CA ASP A 454 26.33 8.65 1.05
C ASP A 454 25.07 9.40 1.53
N TYR A 455 23.94 8.71 1.71
CA TYR A 455 22.69 9.37 2.12
C TYR A 455 22.77 9.96 3.52
N TRP A 456 23.45 9.29 4.45
CA TRP A 456 23.69 9.85 5.78
C TRP A 456 24.54 11.14 5.72
N GLN A 457 25.57 11.19 4.87
CA GLN A 457 26.38 12.40 4.70
C GLN A 457 25.59 13.53 4.04
N ARG A 458 24.74 13.21 3.04
CA ARG A 458 23.81 14.16 2.42
C ARG A 458 22.82 14.73 3.42
N GLN A 459 22.12 13.88 4.17
CA GLN A 459 21.21 14.30 5.23
C GLN A 459 21.95 15.15 6.27
N ARG A 460 23.16 14.75 6.69
CA ARG A 460 23.96 15.53 7.64
C ARG A 460 24.33 16.92 7.09
N ARG A 461 24.71 17.04 5.82
CA ARG A 461 24.99 18.34 5.18
C ARG A 461 23.73 19.20 5.09
N TYR A 462 22.61 18.61 4.68
CA TYR A 462 21.33 19.30 4.63
C TYR A 462 20.92 19.82 6.02
N MET A 463 20.99 18.96 7.05
CA MET A 463 20.66 19.33 8.43
C MET A 463 21.61 20.39 8.98
N ALA A 464 22.92 20.31 8.68
CA ALA A 464 23.88 21.34 9.06
C ALA A 464 23.56 22.70 8.42
N SER A 465 23.19 22.72 7.14
CA SER A 465 22.75 23.93 6.44
C SER A 465 21.46 24.51 7.03
N LYS A 466 20.47 23.65 7.34
CA LYS A 466 19.23 24.06 8.04
C LYS A 466 19.55 24.65 9.41
N GLN A 467 20.38 23.98 10.20
CA GLN A 467 20.76 24.44 11.53
C GLN A 467 21.49 25.80 11.49
N ALA A 468 22.44 25.99 10.57
CA ALA A 468 23.18 27.25 10.45
C ALA A 468 22.28 28.45 10.07
N LEU A 469 21.15 28.20 9.40
CA LEU A 469 20.12 29.21 9.14
C LEU A 469 19.18 29.36 10.34
N PHE A 470 18.85 28.26 11.00
CA PHE A 470 18.01 28.24 12.20
C PHE A 470 18.64 29.01 13.36
N GLU A 471 19.94 28.88 13.59
CA GLU A 471 20.68 29.65 14.61
C GLU A 471 20.61 31.17 14.42
N LYS A 472 20.21 31.64 13.23
CA LYS A 472 20.09 33.06 12.88
C LYS A 472 18.67 33.59 12.98
N ILE A 473 17.68 32.77 13.33
CA ILE A 473 16.30 33.22 13.45
C ILE A 473 16.11 34.03 14.74
N ASN A 474 15.17 34.96 14.69
CA ASN A 474 14.80 35.73 15.86
C ASN A 474 13.90 34.91 16.80
N THR A 475 13.98 35.19 18.10
CA THR A 475 13.01 34.66 19.06
C THR A 475 11.66 35.35 18.90
N HIS A 476 10.60 34.57 18.73
CA HIS A 476 9.23 35.06 18.57
C HIS A 476 8.38 34.81 19.84
N ASP A 477 7.37 35.66 20.09
CA ASP A 477 6.32 35.32 21.08
C ASP A 477 5.47 34.17 20.53
N ILE A 478 4.99 33.29 21.40
CA ILE A 478 4.20 32.10 21.05
C ILE A 478 2.98 32.43 20.18
N ARG A 479 2.33 33.59 20.36
CA ARG A 479 1.22 34.00 19.50
C ARG A 479 1.67 34.30 18.07
N HIS A 480 2.80 34.96 17.93
CA HIS A 480 3.38 35.22 16.61
C HIS A 480 3.92 33.92 15.99
N ALA A 481 4.54 33.04 16.78
CA ALA A 481 5.01 31.74 16.30
C ALA A 481 3.87 30.95 15.62
N MET A 482 2.63 31.05 16.09
CA MET A 482 1.50 30.36 15.44
C MET A 482 1.23 30.81 14.00
N SER A 483 1.69 31.98 13.55
CA SER A 483 1.59 32.37 12.14
C SER A 483 2.47 31.52 11.22
N PHE A 484 3.45 30.79 11.77
CA PHE A 484 4.26 29.84 11.01
C PHE A 484 3.56 28.51 10.75
N ILE A 485 2.42 28.25 11.41
CA ILE A 485 1.58 27.09 11.15
C ILE A 485 0.45 27.50 10.21
N TRP A 486 0.31 26.75 9.11
CA TRP A 486 -0.73 26.96 8.12
C TRP A 486 -2.11 26.68 8.73
N ASP A 487 -3.05 27.61 8.53
CA ASP A 487 -4.42 27.54 9.06
C ASP A 487 -5.45 27.11 7.99
N GLY A 488 -4.99 26.60 6.85
CA GLY A 488 -5.87 26.18 5.77
C GLY A 488 -6.43 27.34 4.96
N ASP A 489 -5.83 28.53 5.06
CA ASP A 489 -6.38 29.79 4.52
C ASP A 489 -7.81 30.09 5.04
N GLY A 490 -8.19 29.48 6.17
CA GLY A 490 -9.48 29.65 6.82
C GLY A 490 -10.61 28.73 6.36
N ASP A 491 -10.45 27.96 5.28
CA ASP A 491 -11.49 27.05 4.77
C ASP A 491 -11.02 25.62 4.41
N ASN A 492 -9.71 25.37 4.34
CA ASN A 492 -9.18 24.07 3.94
C ASN A 492 -8.94 23.13 5.15
N PRO A 493 -9.71 22.03 5.30
CA PRO A 493 -9.55 21.10 6.42
C PRO A 493 -8.25 20.29 6.38
N ASN A 494 -7.48 20.35 5.30
CA ASN A 494 -6.17 19.71 5.18
C ASN A 494 -5.09 20.37 6.05
N ALA A 495 -5.37 21.51 6.69
CA ALA A 495 -4.42 22.20 7.58
C ALA A 495 -3.97 21.37 8.78
N ALA A 496 -4.82 20.43 9.23
CA ALA A 496 -4.52 19.54 10.32
C ALA A 496 -5.07 18.15 10.06
N LEU A 497 -4.27 17.13 10.32
CA LEU A 497 -4.62 15.73 10.13
C LEU A 497 -4.26 14.92 11.37
N THR A 498 -4.96 13.82 11.59
CA THR A 498 -4.60 12.79 12.56
C THR A 498 -4.35 11.49 11.83
N VAL A 499 -3.19 10.89 12.07
CA VAL A 499 -2.84 9.57 11.57
C VAL A 499 -3.07 8.55 12.67
N PHE A 500 -3.77 7.46 12.34
CA PHE A 500 -3.92 6.28 13.18
C PHE A 500 -3.25 5.10 12.49
N ARG A 501 -2.35 4.43 13.20
CA ARG A 501 -1.75 3.18 12.74
C ARG A 501 -2.46 2.01 13.41
N HIS A 502 -2.86 1.05 12.58
CA HIS A 502 -3.50 -0.21 12.95
C HIS A 502 -2.53 -1.35 12.66
N PHE A 503 -1.41 -1.36 13.41
CA PHE A 503 -0.27 -2.28 13.25
C PHE A 503 0.45 -2.20 11.89
N ASP A 504 -0.11 -2.80 10.84
CA ASP A 504 0.43 -2.90 9.48
C ASP A 504 -0.42 -2.21 8.41
N SER A 505 -1.45 -1.49 8.85
CA SER A 505 -2.27 -0.57 8.07
C SER A 505 -2.46 0.74 8.83
N GLY A 506 -3.16 1.71 8.23
CA GLY A 506 -3.49 2.95 8.91
C GLY A 506 -4.63 3.72 8.25
N SER A 507 -5.04 4.79 8.91
CA SER A 507 -6.09 5.70 8.44
C SER A 507 -5.73 7.14 8.77
N VAL A 508 -6.14 8.06 7.90
CA VAL A 508 -5.94 9.49 8.08
C VAL A 508 -7.29 10.17 8.22
N ALA A 509 -7.45 10.97 9.28
CA ALA A 509 -8.63 11.76 9.56
C ALA A 509 -8.30 13.25 9.47
N TRP A 510 -9.26 14.07 9.06
CA TRP A 510 -9.13 15.53 9.17
C TRP A 510 -9.26 16.00 10.62
N GLY A 511 -8.50 17.02 10.96
CA GLY A 511 -8.49 17.69 12.26
C GLY A 511 -7.62 17.00 13.32
N LEU A 512 -7.61 17.61 14.50
CA LEU A 512 -6.92 17.10 15.71
C LEU A 512 -7.85 16.16 16.46
N VAL A 513 -7.83 14.89 16.08
CA VAL A 513 -8.75 13.86 16.60
C VAL A 513 -8.13 13.17 17.83
N GLY A 514 -8.91 13.07 18.90
CA GLY A 514 -8.50 12.47 20.18
C GLY A 514 -7.74 13.45 21.11
N ALA A 515 -7.18 12.93 22.20
CA ALA A 515 -6.38 13.73 23.15
C ALA A 515 -5.07 14.26 22.53
N ALA A 516 -4.36 15.16 23.19
CA ALA A 516 -3.00 15.52 22.74
C ALA A 516 -2.12 14.26 22.57
N PRO A 517 -1.51 14.01 21.40
CA PRO A 517 -0.64 12.85 21.18
C PRO A 517 0.72 13.06 21.83
N GLU A 518 1.51 11.99 21.89
CA GLU A 518 2.90 12.05 22.36
C GLU A 518 3.77 12.89 21.43
N THR A 519 3.63 12.69 20.12
CA THR A 519 4.37 13.38 19.06
C THR A 519 3.45 14.09 18.08
N THR A 520 3.97 15.08 17.38
CA THR A 520 3.29 15.81 16.31
C THR A 520 4.30 16.17 15.26
N TRP A 521 3.93 16.02 13.98
CA TRP A 521 4.79 16.40 12.86
C TRP A 521 4.35 17.76 12.34
N ILE A 522 5.30 18.68 12.19
CA ILE A 522 5.09 19.90 11.40
C ILE A 522 5.91 19.76 10.13
N ILE A 523 5.22 19.68 8.99
CA ILE A 523 5.82 19.34 7.70
C ILE A 523 6.04 20.62 6.88
N ASP A 524 7.26 20.80 6.37
CA ASP A 524 7.60 21.84 5.39
C ASP A 524 7.57 21.27 3.96
N TYR A 525 7.74 22.13 2.94
CA TYR A 525 7.72 21.69 1.55
C TYR A 525 8.71 20.56 1.23
N PRO A 526 10.02 20.67 1.55
CA PRO A 526 10.98 19.60 1.22
C PRO A 526 10.67 18.29 1.92
N LEU A 527 10.23 18.32 3.18
CA LEU A 527 9.84 17.12 3.89
C LEU A 527 8.61 16.47 3.25
N PHE A 528 7.60 17.26 2.89
CA PHE A 528 6.37 16.72 2.28
C PHE A 528 6.64 16.01 0.95
N GLU A 529 7.38 16.66 0.06
CA GLU A 529 7.74 16.11 -1.25
C GLU A 529 8.60 14.84 -1.10
N ARG A 530 9.55 14.83 -0.15
CA ARG A 530 10.39 13.65 0.15
C ARG A 530 9.58 12.47 0.67
N ILE A 531 8.60 12.69 1.54
CA ILE A 531 7.70 11.63 2.03
C ILE A 531 6.97 10.99 0.86
N HIS A 532 6.39 11.80 -0.03
CA HIS A 532 5.68 11.30 -1.22
C HIS A 532 6.59 10.49 -2.15
N TYR A 533 7.77 11.01 -2.50
CA TYR A 533 8.67 10.29 -3.40
C TYR A 533 9.31 9.06 -2.77
N LEU A 534 9.55 9.03 -1.47
CA LEU A 534 10.12 7.87 -0.80
C LEU A 534 9.11 6.72 -0.72
N LEU A 535 7.86 7.01 -0.36
CA LEU A 535 6.88 6.02 0.07
C LEU A 535 5.80 5.74 -0.96
N VAL A 536 5.62 6.65 -1.92
CA VAL A 536 4.62 6.54 -2.98
C VAL A 536 5.31 6.40 -4.33
N ALA A 537 5.77 7.50 -4.93
CA ALA A 537 6.28 7.47 -6.30
C ALA A 537 7.54 6.57 -6.46
N GLY A 538 8.42 6.53 -5.47
CA GLY A 538 9.66 5.77 -5.52
C GLY A 538 9.60 4.36 -4.96
N PHE A 539 8.53 4.02 -4.23
CA PHE A 539 8.43 2.76 -3.53
C PHE A 539 8.09 1.61 -4.49
N ASN A 540 8.86 0.54 -4.41
CA ASN A 540 8.69 -0.66 -5.23
C ASN A 540 8.47 -1.88 -4.34
N VAL A 541 7.23 -2.34 -4.23
CA VAL A 541 6.86 -3.55 -3.49
C VAL A 541 7.52 -4.82 -4.05
N TYR A 542 7.87 -4.83 -5.34
CA TYR A 542 8.58 -5.93 -6.01
C TYR A 542 10.10 -5.83 -5.86
N GLY A 543 10.60 -4.75 -5.22
CA GLY A 543 12.01 -4.47 -5.01
C GLY A 543 12.72 -5.48 -4.10
N ASN A 544 14.05 -5.37 -4.03
CA ASN A 544 14.86 -6.20 -3.16
C ASN A 544 14.90 -5.69 -1.71
N VAL A 545 15.48 -6.50 -0.82
CA VAL A 545 15.69 -6.17 0.60
C VAL A 545 16.41 -4.85 0.80
N VAL A 546 17.39 -4.51 -0.04
CA VAL A 546 18.13 -3.24 0.06
C VAL A 546 17.19 -2.06 -0.14
N HIS A 547 16.31 -2.11 -1.14
CA HIS A 547 15.30 -1.07 -1.33
C HIS A 547 14.40 -0.94 -0.11
N GLN A 548 13.90 -2.04 0.44
CA GLN A 548 13.01 -2.03 1.60
C GLN A 548 13.68 -1.44 2.85
N VAL A 549 14.92 -1.86 3.13
CA VAL A 549 15.72 -1.35 4.26
C VAL A 549 16.09 0.13 4.08
N ASN A 550 16.47 0.55 2.87
CA ASN A 550 16.79 1.95 2.57
C ASN A 550 15.58 2.85 2.82
N THR A 551 14.40 2.44 2.35
CA THR A 551 13.14 3.15 2.59
C THR A 551 12.85 3.26 4.08
N ARG A 552 12.96 2.14 4.83
CA ARG A 552 12.75 2.11 6.28
C ARG A 552 13.64 3.09 7.04
N ILE A 553 14.94 3.11 6.74
CA ILE A 553 15.92 3.97 7.41
C ILE A 553 15.70 5.42 7.03
N TYR A 554 15.48 5.70 5.74
CA TYR A 554 15.27 7.07 5.30
C TYR A 554 13.98 7.66 5.86
N MET A 555 12.95 6.83 6.06
CA MET A 555 11.71 7.26 6.70
C MET A 555 11.91 7.64 8.17
N ASP A 556 12.83 7.01 8.91
CA ASP A 556 13.17 7.49 10.26
C ASP A 556 13.70 8.93 10.21
N PHE A 557 14.54 9.27 9.22
CA PHE A 557 15.01 10.66 9.06
C PHE A 557 13.86 11.63 8.82
N LEU A 558 12.91 11.27 7.95
CA LEU A 558 11.78 12.13 7.62
C LEU A 558 10.85 12.34 8.83
N ARG A 559 10.56 11.26 9.56
CA ARG A 559 9.79 11.34 10.81
C ARG A 559 10.47 12.25 11.82
N MET A 560 11.75 11.98 12.09
CA MET A 560 12.55 12.76 13.05
C MET A 560 12.57 14.24 12.68
N GLU A 561 12.70 14.56 11.39
CA GLU A 561 12.68 15.93 10.89
C GLU A 561 11.32 16.62 11.15
N GLY A 562 10.20 15.93 10.92
CA GLY A 562 8.86 16.45 11.23
C GLY A 562 8.61 16.65 12.72
N GLU A 563 9.11 15.75 13.56
CA GLU A 563 9.05 15.86 15.03
C GLU A 563 9.95 17.00 15.55
N ASP A 564 11.16 17.13 15.01
CA ASP A 564 12.11 18.19 15.36
C ASP A 564 11.53 19.57 14.99
N HIS A 565 10.80 19.69 13.87
CA HIS A 565 10.05 20.91 13.55
C HIS A 565 8.96 21.27 14.56
N PHE A 566 8.32 20.29 15.21
CA PHE A 566 7.40 20.57 16.31
C PHE A 566 8.15 21.06 17.55
N LEU A 567 9.28 20.44 17.88
CA LEU A 567 10.12 20.83 19.02
C LEU A 567 10.63 22.27 18.91
N VAL A 568 10.89 22.76 17.69
CA VAL A 568 11.25 24.17 17.42
C VAL A 568 10.27 25.17 18.01
N PHE A 569 8.99 24.81 18.20
CA PHE A 569 8.01 25.72 18.81
C PHE A 569 8.08 25.74 20.33
N LEU A 570 8.71 24.75 20.98
CA LEU A 570 8.83 24.65 22.44
C LEU A 570 10.02 25.44 22.98
N PRO A 571 10.04 25.79 24.28
CA PRO A 571 11.21 26.42 24.92
C PRO A 571 12.46 25.55 24.78
N ALA A 572 13.61 26.15 24.45
CA ALA A 572 14.85 25.43 24.16
C ALA A 572 15.25 24.50 25.33
N GLU A 573 15.11 24.99 26.56
CA GLU A 573 15.43 24.27 27.80
C GLU A 573 14.64 22.96 27.99
N ARG A 574 13.48 22.80 27.32
CA ARG A 574 12.61 21.61 27.45
C ARG A 574 12.73 20.63 26.30
N ARG A 575 13.22 21.07 25.13
CA ARG A 575 13.22 20.26 23.89
C ARG A 575 13.96 18.94 24.06
N LYS A 576 15.17 18.97 24.64
CA LYS A 576 15.98 17.76 24.80
C LYS A 576 15.29 16.71 25.67
N ALA A 577 14.73 17.12 26.81
CA ALA A 577 14.05 16.19 27.71
C ALA A 577 12.80 15.57 27.06
N ILE A 578 12.03 16.38 26.31
CA ILE A 578 10.84 15.90 25.57
C ILE A 578 11.25 14.96 24.44
N ARG A 579 12.24 15.35 23.64
CA ARG A 579 12.79 14.53 22.56
C ARG A 579 13.28 13.20 23.09
N ASP A 580 14.16 13.19 24.10
CA ASP A 580 14.75 11.97 24.66
C ASP A 580 13.66 11.02 25.21
N ALA A 581 12.52 11.53 25.69
CA ALA A 581 11.40 10.71 26.15
C ALA A 581 10.73 9.90 25.02
N TRP A 582 10.62 10.48 23.80
CA TRP A 582 10.05 9.82 22.62
C TRP A 582 10.90 8.64 22.08
N TYR A 583 12.19 8.59 22.45
CA TYR A 583 13.16 7.59 21.98
C TYR A 583 13.53 6.56 23.06
N THR A 584 12.56 6.16 23.89
CA THR A 584 12.70 5.11 24.89
C THR A 584 12.20 3.75 24.38
N GLY A 585 12.51 2.66 25.09
CA GLY A 585 12.01 1.31 24.77
C GLY A 585 12.55 0.73 23.46
N LEU A 586 11.65 0.28 22.55
CA LEU A 586 12.02 -0.32 21.26
C LEU A 586 12.75 0.64 20.31
N ARG A 587 12.78 1.93 20.63
CA ARG A 587 13.48 2.97 19.86
C ARG A 587 14.81 3.40 20.46
N THR A 588 15.22 2.81 21.58
CA THR A 588 16.52 3.11 22.19
C THR A 588 17.66 2.70 21.27
N GLY A 589 18.61 3.60 21.01
CA GLY A 589 19.77 3.39 20.15
C GLY A 589 19.55 3.82 18.70
N VAL A 590 18.31 4.11 18.30
CA VAL A 590 17.98 4.68 16.97
C VAL A 590 18.71 6.01 16.80
N GLU A 591 18.75 6.84 17.85
CA GLU A 591 19.44 8.13 17.89
C GLU A 591 20.95 8.03 17.63
N LYS A 592 21.59 6.90 17.99
CA LYS A 592 23.03 6.69 17.82
C LYS A 592 23.42 6.45 16.36
N PHE A 593 22.50 5.90 15.57
CA PHE A 593 22.69 5.77 14.12
C PHE A 593 22.49 7.12 13.40
N PHE A 594 21.94 8.12 14.08
CA PHE A 594 21.44 9.37 13.52
C PHE A 594 22.06 10.61 14.18
N SER A 595 23.37 10.58 14.45
CA SER A 595 24.11 11.68 15.07
C SER A 595 24.27 12.89 14.13
N SER A 596 23.19 13.66 13.98
CA SER A 596 23.20 15.00 13.38
C SER A 596 23.59 16.06 14.42
N PRO A 597 24.10 17.22 13.98
CA PRO A 597 24.23 18.39 14.86
C PRO A 597 22.92 18.68 15.60
N GLN A 598 23.01 18.95 16.90
CA GLN A 598 21.85 19.18 17.78
C GLN A 598 21.87 20.56 18.43
N ASP A 599 22.76 21.46 18.00
CA ASP A 599 22.89 22.77 18.67
C ASP A 599 21.65 23.64 18.47
N TRP A 600 20.84 23.35 17.44
CA TRP A 600 19.50 23.93 17.26
C TRP A 600 18.55 23.69 18.45
N LEU A 601 18.76 22.62 19.24
CA LEU A 601 17.96 22.36 20.45
C LEU A 601 18.15 23.47 21.49
N GLN A 602 19.28 24.17 21.47
CA GLN A 602 19.62 25.25 22.41
C GLN A 602 19.24 26.64 21.89
N VAL A 603 18.79 26.75 20.64
CA VAL A 603 18.40 28.04 20.03
C VAL A 603 16.98 28.40 20.48
N GLU A 604 16.84 29.46 21.27
CA GLU A 604 15.53 29.92 21.74
C GLU A 604 14.77 30.65 20.64
N SER A 605 13.84 29.94 20.00
CA SER A 605 13.05 30.45 18.87
C SER A 605 11.65 30.91 19.27
N VAL A 606 11.10 30.43 20.40
CA VAL A 606 9.74 30.77 20.85
C VAL A 606 9.67 30.97 22.36
N ARG A 607 9.22 32.16 22.78
CA ARG A 607 9.00 32.53 24.19
C ARG A 607 7.53 32.85 24.47
N GLY A 608 7.20 33.06 25.74
CA GLY A 608 5.85 33.54 26.14
C GLY A 608 4.92 32.46 26.68
N TYR A 609 5.45 31.25 26.92
CA TYR A 609 4.78 30.19 27.67
C TYR A 609 4.50 30.62 29.12
N ARG A 610 3.37 30.14 29.67
CA ARG A 610 2.86 30.53 31.00
C ARG A 610 2.70 29.37 31.96
N THR A 611 2.90 28.14 31.49
CA THR A 611 2.70 26.92 32.26
C THR A 611 3.98 26.08 32.32
N ASP A 612 4.08 25.22 33.34
CA ASP A 612 5.19 24.26 33.47
C ASP A 612 5.08 23.07 32.48
N GLN A 613 4.00 23.04 31.70
CA GLN A 613 3.68 22.02 30.70
C GLN A 613 3.60 22.65 29.29
N PRO A 614 4.72 23.16 28.75
CA PRO A 614 4.71 23.93 27.51
C PRO A 614 4.20 23.16 26.29
N GLN A 615 4.38 21.84 26.24
CA GLN A 615 3.82 21.02 25.16
C GLN A 615 2.28 21.05 25.14
N GLN A 616 1.63 20.93 26.30
CA GLN A 616 0.17 21.02 26.39
C GLN A 616 -0.32 22.43 26.08
N GLU A 617 0.42 23.45 26.52
CA GLU A 617 0.10 24.84 26.21
C GLU A 617 0.22 25.12 24.71
N LEU A 618 1.29 24.65 24.05
CA LEU A 618 1.46 24.73 22.60
C LEU A 618 0.29 24.08 21.86
N TYR A 619 -0.17 22.90 22.29
CA TYR A 619 -1.33 22.26 21.67
C TYR A 619 -2.61 23.10 21.77
N ARG A 620 -2.80 23.88 22.84
CA ARG A 620 -3.94 24.82 22.94
C ARG A 620 -3.80 25.97 21.94
N TYR A 621 -2.59 26.52 21.77
CA TYR A 621 -2.33 27.54 20.77
C TYR A 621 -2.53 27.03 19.34
N ILE A 622 -2.08 25.83 19.04
CA ILE A 622 -2.29 25.15 17.75
C ILE A 622 -3.80 24.94 17.52
N ALA A 623 -4.52 24.37 18.49
CA ALA A 623 -5.95 24.12 18.36
C ALA A 623 -6.73 25.43 18.11
N ALA A 624 -6.33 26.53 18.75
CA ALA A 624 -6.89 27.85 18.49
C ALA A 624 -6.57 28.37 17.08
N ARG A 625 -5.33 28.15 16.58
CA ARG A 625 -4.88 28.59 15.25
C ARG A 625 -5.71 27.99 14.12
N ILE A 626 -6.07 26.71 14.22
CA ILE A 626 -6.77 25.95 13.17
C ILE A 626 -8.28 25.79 13.41
N ALA A 627 -8.83 26.42 14.45
CA ALA A 627 -10.19 26.17 14.90
C ALA A 627 -11.27 26.39 13.82
N ALA A 628 -11.00 27.24 12.83
CA ALA A 628 -11.90 27.51 11.71
C ALA A 628 -12.10 26.31 10.76
N VAL A 629 -11.04 25.52 10.55
CA VAL A 629 -11.01 24.44 9.53
C VAL A 629 -10.94 23.03 10.13
N ALA A 630 -10.52 22.94 11.38
CA ALA A 630 -10.26 21.70 12.08
C ALA A 630 -10.78 21.78 13.52
N PRO A 631 -12.11 21.84 13.73
CA PRO A 631 -12.66 21.82 15.08
C PRO A 631 -12.21 20.54 15.79
N LEU A 632 -11.85 20.65 17.06
CA LEU A 632 -11.54 19.51 17.91
C LEU A 632 -12.68 18.49 17.83
N GLN A 633 -12.42 17.35 17.18
CA GLN A 633 -13.39 16.27 17.13
C GLN A 633 -13.30 15.48 18.43
N GLU A 634 -14.09 15.89 19.43
CA GLU A 634 -14.27 15.14 20.68
C GLU A 634 -14.97 13.78 20.49
N ALA A 635 -15.48 13.50 19.28
CA ALA A 635 -16.36 12.37 18.99
C ALA A 635 -15.74 11.00 19.31
N MET A 636 -14.42 10.82 19.16
CA MET A 636 -13.78 9.53 19.49
C MET A 636 -13.78 9.21 20.99
N ASN A 637 -13.84 10.22 21.86
CA ASN A 637 -13.82 10.02 23.32
C ASN A 637 -15.23 9.82 23.91
N ARG A 638 -16.27 9.80 23.07
CA ARG A 638 -17.66 9.63 23.49
C ARG A 638 -18.28 8.36 22.92
N CYS A 639 -17.68 7.20 23.21
CA CYS A 639 -18.42 5.95 23.14
C CYS A 639 -19.39 5.91 24.35
N GLY A 640 -20.68 6.21 24.13
CA GLY A 640 -21.73 5.92 25.12
C GLY A 640 -22.48 7.10 25.76
N SER A 641 -22.36 8.32 25.25
CA SER A 641 -23.23 9.44 25.68
C SER A 641 -24.07 9.97 24.52
N ARG A 642 -25.14 9.25 24.21
CA ARG A 642 -26.35 9.81 23.58
C ARG A 642 -27.50 9.60 24.53
#